data_AF-A0A5P3VAD9-F1
#
_entry.id   AF-A0A5P3VAD9-F1
#
_cell.length_a   1.000
_cell.length_b   1.000
_cell.length_c   1.000
_cell.angle_alpha   90.00
_cell.angle_beta   90.00
_cell.angle_gamma   90.00
#
_symmetry.space_group_name_H-M   'P 1'
#
loop_
_entity.id
_entity.type
_entity.pdbx_description
1 polymer ?
#
loop_
_entity_poly.entity_id
_entity_poly.type
_entity_poly.pdbx_seq_one_letter_code
_entity_poly.pdbx_strand_id
1 'polypeptide(L)'
;MGQRQPGQGQLRLVRHGRRRAHRHRLPEQLARPRHVAHSVSQRNAGSAGPGRWIGADCHCLRRRAGASRGQRPGAHAGRDRREAPAGPARRANAVRVGIPRPGIPPAVLDRDDGAGRHAARRAGVRRKDLARDRPFHAAARAVPGLRAGAGGQQFGRIPPQLRNADAGDGAPDPGLRRSRGITAGRRRPPAFPCSGVSKERPLRPDIPAVPAISAIPAGIRSLDAVFRPRTIAVIGASDDPTRISGRPIAYALRYGYEGAIYPINPSRSTVQGLPAFPSLREAPDGIDCAIIALPTGLVIDTLRQCADKGIRAVVLFTSGFAELGEAGRELQEAVTRTAREHGIRLLGPNVIGCYCLSRKTFVTFLGNLECVLPPGKPRIGLVSQSGGYGAHIHMLAMQRGLAVDQVVTTGNEADIEFGEVMAWMAESAEVDIIVGYIEGIRSKASFLRGLAAAHRRRKPVVLMKVGATEAGAAAAASHTAALAGADDIYDAVLREYGAYRAQSSEEVLDVVYALSAGKPLRKRRLGVATISGGAGVQIADFACAAGLALPAPPAATQRALREIVPFGSPANPVDMTAQISNEPGIFAATLDALLDAGYDSILMWLGPAVGNARAGGPIRETVERIAARRPDVLQTISLIGGPELVRPYEAAGCLLFEEPCRAIRALAALEFFEGVFSRPLPQRPDVAQMPLLEAGTAYNEADAKRLLACAGVPLPDERLVRTPEEAADAARRIGRPVAVKVVSADIRHKSDVGGVALSLASPEAVAETVRRMAREIPPRAPGAHIDGFLVSPMLQDGVECIVGVHADPLFGPVMMFGLGGVLVEVVQDVAFALAPLDEAGALDLIRRVKGHRLLTGFRGRPPADVPALARAIAGISRLAARNADRLLALEVNPLCVLPEGQGVVALDAVVQTGRTRLAQPSHHNHHD
;
A
#
# COMPACT_ATOMS: atom_id res chain seq x y z
N MET A 1 30.54 -0.89 57.47
CA MET A 1 30.02 -1.15 58.84
C MET A 1 28.50 -1.20 58.73
N GLY A 2 27.72 -2.09 59.35
CA GLY A 2 27.96 -3.43 59.92
C GLY A 2 27.11 -4.49 59.14
N GLN A 3 27.26 -5.81 59.29
CA GLN A 3 26.95 -6.64 60.48
C GLN A 3 25.52 -6.39 61.01
N ARG A 4 24.61 -7.39 61.14
CA ARG A 4 24.81 -8.85 61.31
C ARG A 4 23.66 -9.75 60.77
N GLN A 5 24.03 -10.99 60.47
CA GLN A 5 23.25 -12.23 60.34
C GLN A 5 22.93 -12.86 61.74
N PRO A 6 22.34 -14.08 61.88
CA PRO A 6 21.40 -14.85 61.04
C PRO A 6 20.24 -15.48 61.87
N GLY A 7 19.46 -16.39 61.26
CA GLY A 7 18.70 -17.43 61.99
C GLY A 7 18.75 -18.77 61.23
N GLN A 8 19.33 -19.82 61.81
CA GLN A 8 19.45 -21.15 61.19
C GLN A 8 18.99 -22.28 62.14
N GLY A 9 18.43 -23.33 61.55
CA GLY A 9 18.56 -24.72 62.03
C GLY A 9 17.27 -25.40 62.52
N GLN A 10 17.22 -26.72 62.68
CA GLN A 10 17.94 -27.82 61.99
C GLN A 10 17.39 -29.17 62.50
N LEU A 11 17.30 -30.22 61.66
CA LEU A 11 17.21 -31.65 62.05
C LEU A 11 15.89 -32.07 62.78
N ARG A 12 15.48 -33.36 62.92
CA ARG A 12 16.04 -34.68 62.49
C ARG A 12 14.98 -35.79 62.31
N LEU A 13 15.39 -36.87 61.62
CA LEU A 13 14.81 -38.21 61.39
C LEU A 13 13.68 -38.80 62.29
N VAL A 14 12.81 -39.62 61.65
CA VAL A 14 12.30 -40.93 62.15
C VAL A 14 12.30 -41.99 60.99
N ARG A 15 12.23 -43.30 61.27
CA ARG A 15 12.49 -44.43 60.32
C ARG A 15 11.29 -45.37 60.04
N HIS A 16 11.29 -45.95 58.83
CA HIS A 16 10.81 -47.29 58.34
C HIS A 16 9.71 -48.15 59.03
N GLY A 17 8.82 -48.72 58.19
CA GLY A 17 8.15 -50.04 58.38
C GLY A 17 7.04 -50.31 57.33
N ARG A 18 7.24 -51.09 56.25
CA ARG A 18 7.22 -52.58 56.05
C ARG A 18 5.84 -53.27 55.82
N ARG A 19 5.57 -53.61 54.54
CA ARG A 19 4.95 -54.85 53.96
C ARG A 19 3.44 -55.23 54.11
N ARG A 20 2.76 -55.24 52.94
CA ARG A 20 1.86 -56.27 52.32
C ARG A 20 0.86 -57.13 53.15
N ALA A 21 -0.39 -57.18 52.67
CA ALA A 21 -1.29 -58.38 52.64
C ALA A 21 -2.33 -58.28 51.47
N HIS A 22 -3.15 -59.31 51.21
CA HIS A 22 -4.04 -59.47 50.03
C HIS A 22 -5.49 -59.93 50.35
N ARG A 23 -6.47 -59.60 49.47
CA ARG A 23 -7.63 -60.41 48.94
C ARG A 23 -8.84 -59.48 48.58
N HIS A 24 -9.84 -59.79 47.73
CA HIS A 24 -10.28 -61.01 47.00
C HIS A 24 -11.01 -60.66 45.64
N ARG A 25 -11.03 -61.61 44.67
CA ARG A 25 -12.03 -61.95 43.57
C ARG A 25 -12.86 -60.83 42.85
N LEU A 26 -12.88 -60.69 41.50
CA LEU A 26 -13.41 -61.54 40.38
C LEU A 26 -14.96 -61.56 40.26
N PRO A 27 -15.61 -61.71 39.07
CA PRO A 27 -15.14 -62.33 37.78
C PRO A 27 -15.29 -61.43 36.51
N GLU A 28 -14.50 -61.60 35.42
CA GLU A 28 -14.73 -62.35 34.12
C GLU A 28 -15.83 -61.80 33.17
N GLN A 29 -15.77 -61.85 31.82
CA GLN A 29 -14.83 -62.30 30.74
C GLN A 29 -15.21 -61.51 29.44
N LEU A 30 -14.63 -61.54 28.23
CA LEU A 30 -13.51 -62.26 27.54
C LEU A 30 -12.67 -61.18 26.75
N ALA A 31 -12.22 -61.16 25.47
CA ALA A 31 -12.15 -62.03 24.26
C ALA A 31 -10.92 -61.63 23.38
N ARG A 32 -10.60 -62.34 22.28
CA ARG A 32 -9.57 -61.98 21.24
C ARG A 32 -9.91 -62.56 19.84
N PRO A 33 -9.21 -62.13 18.75
CA PRO A 33 -8.22 -63.05 18.13
C PRO A 33 -6.83 -62.43 17.78
N ARG A 34 -6.37 -62.43 16.50
CA ARG A 34 -4.93 -62.60 16.13
C ARG A 34 -4.48 -62.07 14.73
N HIS A 35 -3.37 -61.31 14.70
CA HIS A 35 -2.31 -61.21 13.64
C HIS A 35 -2.74 -60.84 12.19
N VAL A 36 -1.93 -60.71 11.12
CA VAL A 36 -0.52 -61.06 10.72
C VAL A 36 -0.02 -59.92 9.78
N ALA A 37 1.08 -59.18 10.00
CA ALA A 37 2.53 -59.42 9.71
C ALA A 37 2.94 -59.66 8.22
N HIS A 38 3.99 -58.95 7.77
CA HIS A 38 4.96 -59.16 6.65
C HIS A 38 5.39 -57.76 6.10
N SER A 39 6.66 -57.31 5.94
CA SER A 39 8.04 -57.84 5.79
C SER A 39 8.57 -57.84 4.35
N VAL A 40 9.91 -57.65 4.18
CA VAL A 40 10.76 -57.76 2.95
C VAL A 40 10.89 -56.45 2.13
N SER A 41 12.07 -56.00 1.66
CA SER A 41 13.49 -56.18 2.08
C SER A 41 14.41 -55.18 1.34
N GLN A 42 15.64 -54.94 1.83
CA GLN A 42 16.71 -54.31 1.03
C GLN A 42 17.39 -55.32 0.08
N ARG A 43 17.82 -54.88 -1.12
CA ARG A 43 19.01 -55.39 -1.84
C ARG A 43 19.48 -54.42 -2.95
N ASN A 44 20.68 -54.68 -3.48
CA ASN A 44 21.51 -53.74 -4.26
C ASN A 44 21.32 -53.83 -5.79
N ALA A 45 21.95 -52.87 -6.47
CA ALA A 45 22.22 -52.75 -7.92
C ALA A 45 21.03 -52.36 -8.84
N GLY A 46 21.25 -51.60 -9.91
CA GLY A 46 22.47 -50.83 -10.26
C GLY A 46 22.60 -50.47 -11.74
N SER A 47 23.26 -49.33 -12.01
CA SER A 47 23.84 -48.92 -13.32
C SER A 47 22.92 -48.65 -14.52
N ALA A 48 23.50 -47.96 -15.52
CA ALA A 48 22.99 -47.68 -16.87
C ALA A 48 21.84 -46.66 -17.01
N GLY A 49 21.78 -46.04 -18.20
CA GLY A 49 21.00 -44.83 -18.48
C GLY A 49 20.08 -44.95 -19.72
N PRO A 50 20.06 -43.94 -20.62
CA PRO A 50 18.82 -43.51 -21.26
C PRO A 50 18.47 -44.21 -22.59
N GLY A 51 17.16 -44.37 -22.83
CA GLY A 51 16.59 -44.82 -24.10
C GLY A 51 15.28 -44.09 -24.46
N ARG A 52 15.08 -43.81 -25.76
CA ARG A 52 13.83 -43.30 -26.37
C ARG A 52 13.01 -44.48 -26.93
N TRP A 53 12.09 -44.15 -27.86
CA TRP A 53 11.13 -44.98 -28.62
C TRP A 53 9.76 -45.07 -27.92
N ILE A 54 8.66 -44.46 -28.42
CA ILE A 54 8.03 -44.39 -29.76
C ILE A 54 7.24 -45.67 -30.11
N GLY A 55 5.91 -45.59 -29.90
CA GLY A 55 4.89 -45.87 -30.92
C GLY A 55 4.45 -47.32 -31.19
N ALA A 56 3.12 -47.48 -31.36
CA ALA A 56 2.41 -48.58 -32.05
C ALA A 56 2.46 -49.98 -31.37
N ASP A 57 1.45 -50.87 -31.47
CA ASP A 57 0.02 -50.68 -31.78
C ASP A 57 -0.81 -51.92 -31.36
N CYS A 58 -2.14 -51.87 -31.56
CA CYS A 58 -3.07 -53.01 -31.67
C CYS A 58 -3.25 -54.00 -30.50
N HIS A 59 -4.49 -54.17 -30.02
CA HIS A 59 -5.34 -55.30 -30.46
C HIS A 59 -6.82 -55.13 -30.07
N CYS A 60 -7.68 -56.06 -30.51
CA CYS A 60 -9.08 -55.77 -30.86
C CYS A 60 -10.14 -56.74 -30.26
N LEU A 61 -11.32 -56.18 -29.96
CA LEU A 61 -12.68 -56.77 -30.06
C LEU A 61 -13.24 -57.79 -29.01
N ARG A 62 -14.32 -57.33 -28.34
CA ARG A 62 -15.70 -57.93 -28.24
C ARG A 62 -16.13 -58.92 -27.11
N ARG A 63 -17.21 -58.47 -26.44
CA ARG A 63 -18.45 -59.20 -26.01
C ARG A 63 -18.30 -60.16 -24.80
N ARG A 64 -19.37 -60.55 -24.09
CA ARG A 64 -20.85 -60.35 -24.24
C ARG A 64 -21.48 -59.86 -22.90
N ALA A 65 -22.79 -59.59 -22.86
CA ALA A 65 -23.49 -59.05 -21.67
C ALA A 65 -24.99 -59.48 -21.59
N GLY A 66 -25.60 -59.36 -20.40
CA GLY A 66 -27.03 -59.53 -20.09
C GLY A 66 -27.30 -59.41 -18.58
N ALA A 67 -28.54 -59.32 -18.04
CA ALA A 67 -29.89 -58.99 -18.58
C ALA A 67 -30.87 -58.93 -17.36
N SER A 68 -32.05 -58.27 -17.31
CA SER A 68 -32.77 -57.32 -18.19
C SER A 68 -33.51 -56.29 -17.28
N ARG A 69 -34.83 -55.92 -17.24
CA ARG A 69 -36.10 -56.16 -17.98
C ARG A 69 -37.17 -55.17 -17.39
N GLY A 70 -38.34 -54.89 -18.00
CA GLY A 70 -38.55 -54.04 -19.20
C GLY A 70 -38.78 -52.57 -18.77
N GLN A 71 -39.85 -51.83 -19.11
CA GLN A 71 -40.92 -51.95 -20.14
C GLN A 71 -41.17 -50.54 -20.78
N ARG A 72 -42.18 -50.38 -21.67
CA ARG A 72 -42.30 -49.34 -22.73
C ARG A 72 -43.79 -48.86 -22.87
N PRO A 73 -44.17 -47.88 -23.75
CA PRO A 73 -43.46 -46.71 -24.32
C PRO A 73 -44.34 -45.41 -24.51
N GLY A 74 -43.73 -44.31 -24.99
CA GLY A 74 -44.36 -43.33 -25.92
C GLY A 74 -45.00 -42.06 -25.30
N ALA A 75 -45.41 -41.03 -26.08
CA ALA A 75 -45.02 -40.60 -27.44
C ALA A 75 -45.53 -39.15 -27.75
N HIS A 76 -44.91 -38.48 -28.74
CA HIS A 76 -45.36 -37.27 -29.49
C HIS A 76 -45.91 -36.00 -28.79
N ALA A 77 -45.06 -34.96 -28.81
CA ALA A 77 -45.30 -33.57 -29.23
C ALA A 77 -46.72 -33.03 -29.57
N GLY A 78 -47.02 -31.85 -29.01
CA GLY A 78 -47.10 -30.62 -29.84
C GLY A 78 -48.38 -29.76 -29.82
N ARG A 79 -48.18 -28.43 -29.77
CA ARG A 79 -49.13 -27.33 -30.14
C ARG A 79 -50.38 -27.15 -29.25
N ASP A 80 -51.06 -25.99 -29.20
CA ASP A 80 -50.73 -24.57 -29.43
C ASP A 80 -51.92 -23.72 -28.89
N ARG A 81 -51.75 -22.40 -28.72
CA ARG A 81 -52.81 -21.34 -28.65
C ARG A 81 -53.60 -21.05 -27.33
N ARG A 82 -53.37 -19.80 -26.89
CA ARG A 82 -54.34 -18.69 -26.71
C ARG A 82 -55.19 -18.53 -25.42
N GLU A 83 -54.88 -17.39 -24.78
CA GLU A 83 -55.81 -16.31 -24.35
C GLU A 83 -56.67 -16.49 -23.07
N ALA A 84 -56.83 -15.36 -22.37
CA ALA A 84 -57.28 -15.20 -20.98
C ALA A 84 -58.78 -14.76 -20.92
N PRO A 85 -59.39 -14.21 -19.83
CA PRO A 85 -58.88 -13.87 -18.49
C PRO A 85 -59.82 -14.13 -17.26
N ALA A 86 -59.32 -13.96 -16.03
CA ALA A 86 -60.07 -13.50 -14.83
C ALA A 86 -59.15 -13.26 -13.60
N GLY A 87 -59.62 -12.48 -12.62
CA GLY A 87 -59.07 -12.40 -11.23
C GLY A 87 -60.13 -12.86 -10.20
N PRO A 88 -60.03 -12.55 -8.87
CA PRO A 88 -59.08 -11.64 -8.20
C PRO A 88 -58.50 -12.07 -6.81
N ALA A 89 -57.40 -11.40 -6.41
CA ALA A 89 -57.03 -10.90 -5.06
C ALA A 89 -57.02 -11.75 -3.74
N ARG A 90 -55.80 -11.90 -3.17
CA ARG A 90 -55.41 -11.85 -1.71
C ARG A 90 -55.84 -13.05 -0.79
N ARG A 91 -55.15 -13.41 0.32
CA ARG A 91 -54.09 -12.77 1.15
C ARG A 91 -53.29 -13.77 2.05
N ALA A 92 -52.01 -13.44 2.35
CA ALA A 92 -51.27 -13.60 3.63
C ALA A 92 -50.53 -14.92 4.10
N ASN A 93 -49.47 -14.66 4.89
CA ASN A 93 -48.75 -15.47 5.92
C ASN A 93 -47.53 -16.37 5.56
N ALA A 94 -46.70 -16.64 6.58
CA ALA A 94 -45.29 -17.09 6.50
C ALA A 94 -44.82 -17.98 7.69
N VAL A 95 -43.64 -18.61 7.58
CA VAL A 95 -42.99 -19.58 8.53
C VAL A 95 -41.45 -19.33 8.51
N ARG A 96 -40.64 -19.17 9.59
CA ARG A 96 -40.19 -20.05 10.73
C ARG A 96 -39.27 -21.22 10.27
N VAL A 97 -38.20 -21.72 10.92
CA VAL A 97 -37.50 -21.66 12.27
C VAL A 97 -35.96 -21.83 12.01
N GLY A 98 -34.92 -21.60 12.84
CA GLY A 98 -34.69 -21.10 14.22
C GLY A 98 -33.64 -21.95 15.02
N ILE A 99 -33.19 -21.49 16.21
CA ILE A 99 -32.35 -22.15 17.28
C ILE A 99 -30.91 -22.64 16.94
N PRO A 100 -29.96 -22.80 17.92
CA PRO A 100 -29.89 -22.34 19.33
C PRO A 100 -28.56 -21.63 19.78
N ARG A 101 -28.51 -21.16 21.04
CA ARG A 101 -27.29 -20.86 21.84
C ARG A 101 -27.49 -21.31 23.31
N PRO A 102 -26.46 -21.72 24.05
CA PRO A 102 -26.52 -21.99 25.50
C PRO A 102 -26.23 -20.72 26.34
N GLY A 103 -26.47 -20.79 27.67
CA GLY A 103 -26.15 -19.73 28.64
C GLY A 103 -26.12 -20.22 30.09
N ILE A 104 -25.58 -19.41 31.00
CA ILE A 104 -25.43 -19.66 32.46
C ILE A 104 -25.72 -18.34 33.22
N PRO A 105 -26.37 -18.34 34.41
CA PRO A 105 -26.92 -17.14 35.04
C PRO A 105 -26.04 -16.48 36.13
N PRO A 106 -26.38 -15.24 36.59
CA PRO A 106 -25.73 -14.57 37.71
C PRO A 106 -26.35 -14.92 39.08
N ALA A 107 -25.59 -14.65 40.15
CA ALA A 107 -26.04 -14.66 41.55
C ALA A 107 -25.81 -13.27 42.20
N VAL A 108 -26.36 -13.07 43.41
CA VAL A 108 -26.46 -11.77 44.11
C VAL A 108 -25.85 -11.88 45.53
N LEU A 109 -25.64 -10.72 46.18
CA LEU A 109 -25.19 -10.45 47.57
C LEU A 109 -23.69 -10.12 47.72
N ASP A 110 -23.25 -9.19 48.56
CA ASP A 110 -23.91 -8.01 49.21
C ASP A 110 -22.80 -7.13 49.86
N ARG A 111 -23.16 -5.93 50.38
CA ARG A 111 -22.40 -5.07 51.33
C ARG A 111 -21.11 -4.37 50.84
N ASP A 112 -20.68 -3.25 51.44
CA ASP A 112 -21.41 -2.10 52.01
C ASP A 112 -20.42 -0.92 52.22
N ASP A 113 -20.94 0.25 52.64
CA ASP A 113 -20.21 1.43 53.16
C ASP A 113 -19.19 2.17 52.24
N GLY A 114 -19.15 3.51 52.22
CA GLY A 114 -20.06 4.47 52.86
C GLY A 114 -19.65 5.96 52.73
N ALA A 115 -20.66 6.84 52.69
CA ALA A 115 -20.64 8.32 52.86
C ALA A 115 -19.79 9.18 51.89
N GLY A 116 -20.17 10.44 51.55
CA GLY A 116 -21.37 11.22 51.89
C GLY A 116 -21.72 12.23 50.77
N ARG A 117 -23.01 12.58 50.57
CA ARG A 117 -23.68 13.83 51.03
C ARG A 117 -23.00 15.12 50.48
N HIS A 118 -23.69 16.07 49.84
CA HIS A 118 -25.05 16.57 50.13
C HIS A 118 -25.90 16.97 48.89
N ALA A 119 -27.22 16.80 49.05
CA ALA A 119 -28.39 17.63 48.66
C ALA A 119 -28.34 18.73 47.55
N ALA A 120 -29.46 19.14 46.94
CA ALA A 120 -30.80 18.55 46.67
C ALA A 120 -31.71 19.58 45.96
N ARG A 121 -32.60 19.16 45.03
CA ARG A 121 -34.07 19.42 45.03
C ARG A 121 -34.76 18.92 43.75
N ARG A 122 -36.10 18.81 43.78
CA ARG A 122 -36.95 18.21 42.72
C ARG A 122 -37.98 19.21 42.16
N ALA A 123 -38.23 19.12 40.86
CA ALA A 123 -39.54 19.17 40.19
C ALA A 123 -39.35 18.34 38.88
N GLY A 124 -40.23 17.46 38.42
CA GLY A 124 -41.67 17.58 38.18
C GLY A 124 -41.89 17.65 36.65
N VAL A 125 -42.82 16.94 35.99
CA VAL A 125 -43.97 16.13 36.42
C VAL A 125 -44.24 14.98 35.44
N ARG A 126 -44.69 13.83 35.98
CA ARG A 126 -45.46 12.70 35.40
C ARG A 126 -45.77 12.73 33.88
N ARG A 127 -45.50 11.60 33.19
CA ARG A 127 -46.38 11.11 32.11
C ARG A 127 -47.45 10.18 32.68
N LYS A 128 -48.63 10.14 32.06
CA LYS A 128 -49.67 9.12 32.25
C LYS A 128 -50.36 8.84 30.91
N ASP A 129 -51.04 7.71 30.85
CA ASP A 129 -51.50 7.03 29.64
C ASP A 129 -52.73 7.67 28.99
N LEU A 130 -52.83 7.59 27.66
CA LEU A 130 -53.85 6.80 26.95
C LEU A 130 -53.69 6.93 25.41
N ALA A 131 -54.39 6.10 24.64
CA ALA A 131 -54.22 5.96 23.19
C ALA A 131 -55.52 6.10 22.39
N ARG A 132 -55.43 6.59 21.14
CA ARG A 132 -56.11 6.01 19.94
C ARG A 132 -55.81 6.71 18.60
N ASP A 133 -55.90 5.88 17.56
CA ASP A 133 -56.07 6.08 16.10
C ASP A 133 -55.87 7.43 15.35
N ARG A 134 -54.88 7.40 14.43
CA ARG A 134 -54.93 7.86 13.00
C ARG A 134 -55.06 9.38 12.72
N PRO A 135 -55.04 9.82 11.43
CA PRO A 135 -53.85 9.78 10.58
C PRO A 135 -53.53 11.15 9.93
N PHE A 136 -52.25 11.45 9.68
CA PHE A 136 -51.87 12.70 9.00
C PHE A 136 -51.57 12.53 7.51
N HIS A 137 -52.15 13.41 6.69
CA HIS A 137 -51.80 13.60 5.28
C HIS A 137 -50.46 14.36 5.15
N ALA A 138 -49.65 13.96 4.16
CA ALA A 138 -48.61 14.83 3.61
C ALA A 138 -49.19 15.59 2.40
N ALA A 139 -49.08 16.91 2.40
CA ALA A 139 -49.50 17.77 1.29
C ALA A 139 -48.37 18.75 0.94
N ALA A 140 -47.77 18.59 -0.24
CA ALA A 140 -46.81 19.55 -0.77
C ALA A 140 -47.54 20.77 -1.34
N ARG A 141 -46.99 21.98 -1.13
CA ARG A 141 -47.38 23.18 -1.87
C ARG A 141 -46.35 23.48 -2.95
N ALA A 142 -46.82 23.66 -4.18
CA ALA A 142 -46.02 24.19 -5.29
C ALA A 142 -46.18 25.72 -5.40
N VAL A 143 -45.30 26.34 -6.18
CA VAL A 143 -45.43 27.70 -6.70
C VAL A 143 -45.58 27.59 -8.24
N PRO A 144 -46.49 28.33 -8.91
CA PRO A 144 -47.00 27.92 -10.23
C PRO A 144 -46.35 28.63 -11.43
N GLY A 145 -46.52 28.06 -12.63
CA GLY A 145 -46.12 28.70 -13.89
C GLY A 145 -46.79 28.12 -15.15
N LEU A 146 -47.71 28.90 -15.73
CA LEU A 146 -48.27 28.78 -17.10
C LEU A 146 -49.18 27.56 -17.44
N ARG A 147 -49.97 27.74 -18.50
CA ARG A 147 -51.12 26.90 -18.91
C ARG A 147 -50.82 26.09 -20.17
N ALA A 148 -51.55 24.99 -20.35
CA ALA A 148 -51.56 24.22 -21.59
C ALA A 148 -52.40 24.87 -22.71
N GLY A 149 -51.99 24.62 -23.95
CA GLY A 149 -52.83 24.65 -25.16
C GLY A 149 -52.69 23.29 -25.87
N ALA A 150 -53.75 22.80 -26.50
CA ALA A 150 -53.83 21.41 -26.97
C ALA A 150 -54.04 21.27 -28.48
N GLY A 151 -53.64 20.12 -29.03
CA GLY A 151 -54.08 19.62 -30.34
C GLY A 151 -52.95 19.31 -31.34
N GLY A 152 -53.30 18.56 -32.40
CA GLY A 152 -52.50 18.45 -33.63
C GLY A 152 -51.80 17.10 -33.86
N GLN A 153 -52.40 16.26 -34.71
CA GLN A 153 -51.77 15.05 -35.25
C GLN A 153 -50.84 15.37 -36.44
N GLN A 154 -49.65 14.77 -36.44
CA GLN A 154 -49.06 13.96 -37.53
C GLN A 154 -48.77 14.56 -38.94
N PHE A 155 -47.64 14.10 -39.51
CA PHE A 155 -47.16 14.27 -40.90
C PHE A 155 -46.76 15.68 -41.40
N GLY A 156 -45.59 15.77 -42.05
CA GLY A 156 -45.14 16.96 -42.79
C GLY A 156 -43.68 16.86 -43.26
N ARG A 157 -43.44 16.92 -44.58
CA ARG A 157 -42.09 16.83 -45.18
C ARG A 157 -41.32 18.15 -45.06
N ILE A 158 -39.99 18.07 -44.94
CA ILE A 158 -39.09 19.22 -45.18
C ILE A 158 -38.72 19.26 -46.68
N PRO A 159 -38.94 20.36 -47.41
CA PRO A 159 -38.49 20.55 -48.79
C PRO A 159 -37.12 21.27 -48.88
N PRO A 160 -36.28 21.00 -49.91
CA PRO A 160 -35.01 21.71 -50.13
C PRO A 160 -35.05 22.69 -51.32
N GLN A 161 -34.45 23.87 -51.18
CA GLN A 161 -34.04 24.79 -52.26
C GLN A 161 -32.69 25.43 -51.87
N LEU A 162 -31.65 25.61 -52.71
CA LEU A 162 -31.54 26.09 -54.12
C LEU A 162 -31.74 27.62 -54.23
N ARG A 163 -30.92 28.41 -54.97
CA ARG A 163 -29.61 28.19 -55.65
C ARG A 163 -29.04 29.58 -56.08
N ASN A 164 -27.82 29.60 -56.66
CA ASN A 164 -27.24 30.56 -57.66
C ASN A 164 -25.87 31.13 -57.25
N ALA A 165 -24.93 31.45 -58.16
CA ALA A 165 -24.69 31.00 -59.56
C ALA A 165 -23.26 31.43 -59.99
N ASP A 166 -22.83 30.95 -61.17
CA ASP A 166 -21.73 31.46 -62.02
C ASP A 166 -20.26 31.39 -61.50
N ALA A 167 -19.21 31.24 -62.33
CA ALA A 167 -19.05 30.62 -63.67
C ALA A 167 -17.52 30.46 -63.98
N GLY A 168 -17.14 29.53 -64.86
CA GLY A 168 -15.81 29.53 -65.53
C GLY A 168 -15.02 28.21 -65.54
N ASP A 169 -14.91 27.58 -66.72
CA ASP A 169 -13.98 26.47 -67.05
C ASP A 169 -12.55 26.99 -67.38
N GLY A 170 -11.54 26.11 -67.60
CA GLY A 170 -10.20 26.62 -67.99
C GLY A 170 -9.07 25.70 -68.49
N ALA A 171 -8.91 24.46 -68.00
CA ALA A 171 -7.88 23.47 -68.42
C ALA A 171 -6.36 23.82 -68.20
N PRO A 172 -5.41 22.86 -68.38
CA PRO A 172 -3.96 23.04 -68.09
C PRO A 172 -2.98 22.68 -69.26
N ASP A 173 -1.69 23.07 -69.17
CA ASP A 173 -0.50 22.28 -69.63
C ASP A 173 0.87 22.86 -69.12
N PRO A 174 2.01 22.12 -69.13
CA PRO A 174 3.30 22.56 -68.56
C PRO A 174 4.51 22.64 -69.56
N GLY A 175 5.70 23.06 -69.07
CA GLY A 175 7.00 22.88 -69.74
C GLY A 175 8.12 22.41 -68.78
N LEU A 176 9.08 21.49 -69.05
CA LEU A 176 9.96 21.17 -70.22
C LEU A 176 11.12 22.18 -70.42
N ARG A 177 12.40 21.87 -70.75
CA ARG A 177 13.30 20.68 -70.94
C ARG A 177 14.72 21.09 -70.40
N ARG A 178 15.79 20.31 -70.16
CA ARG A 178 16.33 18.93 -70.42
C ARG A 178 17.03 18.44 -69.11
N SER A 179 17.42 17.20 -68.78
CA SER A 179 17.64 15.86 -69.41
C SER A 179 18.99 15.55 -70.09
N ARG A 180 19.46 14.28 -69.95
CA ARG A 180 20.69 13.54 -70.41
C ARG A 180 21.74 13.22 -69.31
N GLY A 181 22.34 12.03 -69.20
CA GLY A 181 22.00 10.69 -69.78
C GLY A 181 23.20 9.74 -70.08
N ILE A 182 22.90 8.45 -70.33
CA ILE A 182 23.73 7.38 -70.99
C ILE A 182 24.58 6.47 -70.04
N THR A 183 25.12 5.34 -70.56
CA THR A 183 25.10 3.99 -69.95
C THR A 183 26.41 3.16 -69.98
N ALA A 184 26.60 2.30 -68.95
CA ALA A 184 27.17 0.92 -68.94
C ALA A 184 28.56 0.57 -69.56
N GLY A 185 29.42 -0.22 -68.84
CA GLY A 185 30.62 -0.84 -69.45
C GLY A 185 31.66 -1.64 -68.62
N ARG A 186 31.35 -2.86 -68.16
CA ARG A 186 32.19 -4.09 -67.93
C ARG A 186 33.71 -4.08 -67.55
N ARG A 187 34.12 -5.16 -66.81
CA ARG A 187 35.48 -5.81 -66.61
C ARG A 187 36.22 -5.43 -65.30
N ARG A 188 36.98 -6.31 -64.60
CA ARG A 188 37.06 -7.80 -64.44
C ARG A 188 37.83 -8.16 -63.11
N PRO A 189 37.77 -9.40 -62.57
CA PRO A 189 38.34 -9.78 -61.25
C PRO A 189 39.72 -10.50 -61.30
N PRO A 190 40.38 -10.72 -60.14
CA PRO A 190 40.45 -12.06 -59.48
C PRO A 190 40.41 -11.98 -57.92
N ALA A 191 40.37 -13.03 -57.07
CA ALA A 191 39.94 -14.45 -57.15
C ALA A 191 39.69 -15.01 -55.71
N PHE A 192 39.06 -16.19 -55.57
CA PHE A 192 38.74 -16.87 -54.28
C PHE A 192 39.90 -17.75 -53.75
N PRO A 193 39.90 -18.12 -52.44
CA PRO A 193 39.27 -19.40 -52.01
C PRO A 193 38.39 -19.30 -50.74
N CYS A 194 37.61 -20.36 -50.47
CA CYS A 194 36.60 -20.42 -49.40
C CYS A 194 37.10 -21.14 -48.12
N SER A 195 36.51 -20.83 -46.96
CA SER A 195 36.13 -21.82 -45.93
C SER A 195 35.30 -21.20 -44.79
N GLY A 196 34.63 -22.04 -43.98
CA GLY A 196 34.13 -21.67 -42.64
C GLY A 196 32.72 -21.07 -42.57
N VAL A 197 31.73 -21.86 -42.12
CA VAL A 197 30.42 -21.35 -41.68
C VAL A 197 30.33 -21.37 -40.16
N SER A 198 30.16 -20.20 -39.54
CA SER A 198 29.72 -20.05 -38.16
C SER A 198 28.74 -18.88 -38.05
N LYS A 199 27.58 -19.10 -37.44
CA LYS A 199 26.48 -18.12 -37.38
C LYS A 199 26.58 -17.25 -36.12
N GLU A 200 27.17 -16.07 -36.25
CA GLU A 200 26.98 -15.03 -35.24
C GLU A 200 25.62 -14.32 -35.40
N ARG A 201 25.08 -13.85 -34.28
CA ARG A 201 23.82 -13.08 -34.23
C ARG A 201 24.15 -11.59 -34.43
N PRO A 202 23.33 -10.81 -35.16
CA PRO A 202 23.51 -9.37 -35.20
C PRO A 202 23.40 -8.78 -33.79
N LEU A 203 24.31 -7.86 -33.45
CA LEU A 203 24.31 -7.18 -32.16
C LEU A 203 23.03 -6.33 -32.00
N ARG A 204 22.61 -6.17 -30.74
CA ARG A 204 21.59 -5.17 -30.39
C ARG A 204 22.22 -3.78 -30.45
N PRO A 205 21.45 -2.71 -30.75
CA PRO A 205 21.96 -1.34 -30.65
C PRO A 205 22.43 -1.05 -29.23
N ASP A 206 23.53 -0.29 -29.13
CA ASP A 206 24.21 -0.05 -27.86
C ASP A 206 23.31 0.65 -26.85
N ILE A 207 23.15 0.00 -25.69
CA ILE A 207 22.66 0.68 -24.48
C ILE A 207 23.83 1.53 -23.99
N PRO A 208 23.67 2.86 -23.81
CA PRO A 208 24.77 3.69 -23.32
C PRO A 208 25.27 3.17 -21.98
N ALA A 209 26.58 2.99 -21.88
CA ALA A 209 27.21 2.37 -20.71
C ALA A 209 26.78 3.08 -19.42
N VAL A 210 26.31 2.31 -18.44
CA VAL A 210 25.97 2.83 -17.12
C VAL A 210 27.22 3.50 -16.55
N PRO A 211 27.18 4.80 -16.18
CA PRO A 211 28.36 5.52 -15.73
C PRO A 211 28.95 4.83 -14.50
N ALA A 212 30.28 4.79 -14.42
CA ALA A 212 31.02 4.06 -13.39
C ALA A 212 30.50 4.41 -11.98
N ILE A 213 30.41 3.38 -11.13
CA ILE A 213 29.65 3.38 -9.87
C ILE A 213 30.01 4.61 -9.01
N SER A 214 29.14 5.62 -9.04
CA SER A 214 29.14 6.72 -8.06
C SER A 214 29.09 6.11 -6.67
N ALA A 215 29.99 6.55 -5.79
CA ALA A 215 30.35 5.81 -4.59
C ALA A 215 29.13 5.52 -3.70
N ILE A 216 28.80 4.23 -3.56
CA ILE A 216 27.76 3.76 -2.62
C ILE A 216 28.15 4.27 -1.23
N PRO A 217 27.25 4.98 -0.50
CA PRO A 217 27.54 5.50 0.83
C PRO A 217 28.08 4.40 1.76
N ALA A 218 29.16 4.70 2.50
CA ALA A 218 29.90 3.69 3.27
C ALA A 218 29.01 2.89 4.24
N GLY A 219 28.02 3.54 4.87
CA GLY A 219 27.03 2.88 5.73
C GLY A 219 26.19 1.81 5.02
N ILE A 220 25.87 1.97 3.73
CA ILE A 220 25.07 0.98 2.97
C ILE A 220 25.94 -0.23 2.58
N ARG A 221 27.24 -0.02 2.29
CA ARG A 221 28.19 -1.13 2.08
C ARG A 221 28.46 -1.96 3.35
N SER A 222 28.22 -1.41 4.55
CA SER A 222 28.42 -2.14 5.81
C SER A 222 27.58 -3.41 5.95
N LEU A 223 26.50 -3.54 5.18
CA LEU A 223 25.53 -4.63 5.28
C LEU A 223 25.82 -5.83 4.36
N ASP A 224 26.76 -5.71 3.41
CA ASP A 224 27.17 -6.86 2.59
C ASP A 224 27.79 -7.99 3.45
N ALA A 225 28.37 -7.69 4.62
CA ALA A 225 28.83 -8.70 5.57
C ALA A 225 27.67 -9.55 6.15
N VAL A 226 26.48 -8.97 6.33
CA VAL A 226 25.28 -9.69 6.82
C VAL A 226 24.63 -10.50 5.68
N PHE A 227 24.41 -9.85 4.53
CA PHE A 227 23.57 -10.38 3.46
C PHE A 227 24.34 -11.15 2.37
N ARG A 228 25.66 -10.93 2.27
CA ARG A 228 26.56 -11.56 1.29
C ARG A 228 27.91 -12.03 1.88
N PRO A 229 27.94 -12.68 3.07
CA PRO A 229 29.18 -13.21 3.63
C PRO A 229 29.82 -14.27 2.71
N ARG A 230 31.15 -14.34 2.75
CA ARG A 230 31.98 -15.43 2.21
C ARG A 230 32.39 -16.43 3.29
N THR A 231 32.40 -16.02 4.55
CA THR A 231 32.73 -16.87 5.70
C THR A 231 31.68 -16.72 6.80
N ILE A 232 31.02 -17.83 7.16
CA ILE A 232 29.90 -17.85 8.12
C ILE A 232 30.24 -18.75 9.32
N ALA A 233 30.25 -18.20 10.53
CA ALA A 233 30.24 -19.00 11.76
C ALA A 233 28.79 -19.33 12.18
N VAL A 234 28.54 -20.57 12.62
CA VAL A 234 27.22 -21.00 13.09
C VAL A 234 27.32 -21.42 14.56
N ILE A 235 26.88 -20.54 15.46
CA ILE A 235 27.06 -20.68 16.90
C ILE A 235 25.84 -21.38 17.52
N GLY A 236 26.08 -22.56 18.10
CA GLY A 236 25.03 -23.51 18.48
C GLY A 236 24.65 -24.48 17.34
N ALA A 237 25.56 -24.71 16.39
CA ALA A 237 25.30 -25.51 15.18
C ALA A 237 24.76 -26.91 15.49
N SER A 238 23.85 -27.39 14.63
CA SER A 238 23.19 -28.69 14.76
C SER A 238 23.53 -29.64 13.61
N ASP A 239 23.89 -30.87 13.97
CA ASP A 239 24.08 -31.99 13.04
C ASP A 239 22.76 -32.51 12.46
N ASP A 240 21.67 -32.35 13.21
CA ASP A 240 20.29 -32.54 12.74
C ASP A 240 19.91 -31.33 11.84
N PRO A 241 19.70 -31.54 10.52
CA PRO A 241 19.49 -30.46 9.55
C PRO A 241 18.08 -29.86 9.63
N THR A 242 17.15 -30.46 10.37
CA THR A 242 15.77 -29.97 10.52
C THR A 242 15.64 -28.85 11.57
N ARG A 243 16.64 -28.72 12.45
CA ARG A 243 16.66 -27.70 13.51
C ARG A 243 17.04 -26.33 12.98
N ILE A 244 16.60 -25.30 13.71
CA ILE A 244 16.90 -23.88 13.46
C ILE A 244 18.41 -23.63 13.20
N SER A 245 19.30 -24.20 14.02
CA SER A 245 20.76 -24.06 13.87
C SER A 245 21.43 -25.10 12.95
N GLY A 246 20.66 -26.01 12.36
CA GLY A 246 21.13 -26.96 11.35
C GLY A 246 20.78 -26.52 9.93
N ARG A 247 19.60 -25.91 9.74
CA ARG A 247 19.08 -25.43 8.45
C ARG A 247 20.03 -24.54 7.64
N PRO A 248 20.73 -23.52 8.21
CA PRO A 248 21.66 -22.68 7.43
C PRO A 248 22.76 -23.50 6.74
N ILE A 249 23.33 -24.47 7.45
CA ILE A 249 24.36 -25.39 6.93
C ILE A 249 23.76 -26.29 5.85
N ALA A 250 22.60 -26.90 6.15
CA ALA A 250 21.91 -27.81 5.23
C ALA A 250 21.53 -27.11 3.90
N TYR A 251 21.07 -25.86 3.96
CA TYR A 251 20.72 -25.08 2.77
C TYR A 251 21.96 -24.66 1.99
N ALA A 252 23.01 -24.17 2.66
CA ALA A 252 24.26 -23.79 1.99
C ALA A 252 24.92 -24.99 1.28
N LEU A 253 24.91 -26.17 1.88
CA LEU A 253 25.34 -27.43 1.23
C LEU A 253 24.42 -27.81 0.05
N ARG A 254 23.09 -27.84 0.26
CA ARG A 254 22.07 -28.20 -0.75
C ARG A 254 22.13 -27.32 -2.01
N TYR A 255 22.41 -26.04 -1.86
CA TYR A 255 22.46 -25.06 -2.95
C TYR A 255 23.89 -24.76 -3.44
N GLY A 256 24.90 -25.43 -2.89
CA GLY A 256 26.29 -25.37 -3.35
C GLY A 256 26.97 -24.03 -3.14
N TYR A 257 26.82 -23.45 -1.94
CA TYR A 257 27.53 -22.25 -1.49
C TYR A 257 29.05 -22.42 -1.63
N GLU A 258 29.70 -21.38 -2.14
CA GLU A 258 31.14 -21.40 -2.50
C GLU A 258 32.03 -20.78 -1.41
N GLY A 259 31.43 -20.28 -0.32
CA GLY A 259 32.12 -19.74 0.84
C GLY A 259 32.37 -20.76 1.95
N ALA A 260 33.10 -20.35 2.97
CA ALA A 260 33.41 -21.16 4.15
C ALA A 260 32.28 -21.12 5.18
N ILE A 261 32.05 -22.25 5.85
CA ILE A 261 31.11 -22.39 6.97
C ILE A 261 31.86 -23.04 8.13
N TYR A 262 31.79 -22.43 9.31
CA TYR A 262 32.41 -22.92 10.54
C TYR A 262 31.33 -23.21 11.61
N PRO A 263 30.86 -24.47 11.71
CA PRO A 263 30.01 -24.91 12.80
C PRO A 263 30.74 -24.81 14.15
N ILE A 264 30.15 -24.10 15.12
CA ILE A 264 30.67 -24.00 16.49
C ILE A 264 29.80 -24.87 17.40
N ASN A 265 30.38 -25.95 17.93
CA ASN A 265 29.69 -26.94 18.78
C ASN A 265 30.66 -27.58 19.80
N PRO A 266 30.53 -27.31 21.12
CA PRO A 266 31.47 -27.79 22.14
C PRO A 266 31.66 -29.31 22.28
N SER A 267 30.77 -30.13 21.71
CA SER A 267 30.78 -31.59 21.89
C SER A 267 30.89 -32.40 20.60
N ARG A 268 31.20 -31.76 19.46
CA ARG A 268 31.37 -32.43 18.16
C ARG A 268 32.58 -31.91 17.40
N SER A 269 33.36 -32.82 16.84
CA SER A 269 34.43 -32.50 15.88
C SER A 269 33.93 -32.31 14.44
N THR A 270 32.69 -32.73 14.14
CA THR A 270 32.03 -32.50 12.85
C THR A 270 30.54 -32.19 13.00
N VAL A 271 29.99 -31.43 12.06
CA VAL A 271 28.55 -31.13 11.93
C VAL A 271 28.17 -31.15 10.45
N GLN A 272 27.21 -32.00 10.07
CA GLN A 272 26.75 -32.20 8.68
C GLN A 272 27.89 -32.47 7.69
N GLY A 273 28.93 -33.18 8.14
CA GLY A 273 30.13 -33.52 7.36
C GLY A 273 31.21 -32.43 7.32
N LEU A 274 30.95 -31.21 7.81
CA LEU A 274 31.95 -30.15 7.94
C LEU A 274 32.74 -30.30 9.26
N PRO A 275 34.04 -29.92 9.30
CA PRO A 275 34.79 -29.79 10.55
C PRO A 275 34.11 -28.78 11.48
N ALA A 276 33.99 -29.11 12.77
CA ALA A 276 33.36 -28.25 13.77
C ALA A 276 34.35 -27.89 14.89
N PHE A 277 34.21 -26.67 15.43
CA PHE A 277 35.10 -26.10 16.43
C PHE A 277 34.40 -26.02 17.79
N PRO A 278 35.06 -26.36 18.90
CA PRO A 278 34.39 -26.38 20.20
C PRO A 278 34.15 -24.98 20.78
N SER A 279 34.93 -23.97 20.37
CA SER A 279 34.65 -22.54 20.63
C SER A 279 34.88 -21.66 19.39
N LEU A 280 34.34 -20.44 19.41
CA LEU A 280 34.55 -19.46 18.34
C LEU A 280 36.01 -18.98 18.24
N ARG A 281 36.78 -19.06 19.34
CA ARG A 281 38.19 -18.67 19.38
C ARG A 281 39.07 -19.58 18.53
N GLU A 282 38.72 -20.87 18.49
CA GLU A 282 39.43 -21.94 17.76
C GLU A 282 39.04 -22.06 16.28
N ALA A 283 37.95 -21.41 15.85
CA ALA A 283 37.64 -21.28 14.43
C ALA A 283 38.71 -20.41 13.71
N PRO A 284 38.83 -20.48 12.37
CA PRO A 284 39.69 -19.58 11.62
C PRO A 284 39.31 -18.10 11.78
N ASP A 285 40.26 -17.19 11.55
CA ASP A 285 40.01 -15.75 11.46
C ASP A 285 39.40 -15.38 10.10
N GLY A 286 38.97 -14.13 9.93
CA GLY A 286 38.36 -13.66 8.67
C GLY A 286 36.92 -14.13 8.47
N ILE A 287 36.17 -14.28 9.57
CA ILE A 287 34.74 -14.57 9.55
C ILE A 287 33.97 -13.27 9.29
N ASP A 288 33.21 -13.21 8.20
CA ASP A 288 32.38 -12.04 7.88
C ASP A 288 31.18 -11.92 8.83
N CYS A 289 30.51 -13.05 9.08
CA CYS A 289 29.21 -13.10 9.76
C CYS A 289 29.11 -14.27 10.75
N ALA A 290 28.48 -14.03 11.91
CA ALA A 290 28.12 -15.07 12.86
C ALA A 290 26.60 -15.21 13.02
N ILE A 291 26.10 -16.44 12.91
CA ILE A 291 24.72 -16.81 13.29
C ILE A 291 24.74 -17.19 14.76
N ILE A 292 23.92 -16.53 15.59
CA ILE A 292 23.71 -16.89 17.00
C ILE A 292 22.34 -17.58 17.14
N ALA A 293 22.37 -18.85 17.55
CA ALA A 293 21.20 -19.67 17.84
C ALA A 293 21.30 -20.29 19.25
N LEU A 294 21.59 -19.44 20.25
CA LEU A 294 21.78 -19.80 21.66
C LEU A 294 20.67 -19.22 22.56
N PRO A 295 20.41 -19.77 23.76
CA PRO A 295 19.54 -19.14 24.76
C PRO A 295 19.97 -17.71 25.10
N THR A 296 18.99 -16.83 25.39
CA THR A 296 19.19 -15.38 25.59
C THR A 296 20.32 -15.03 26.56
N GLY A 297 20.42 -15.74 27.68
CA GLY A 297 21.46 -15.53 28.70
C GLY A 297 22.91 -15.76 28.26
N LEU A 298 23.16 -16.34 27.08
CA LEU A 298 24.50 -16.51 26.51
C LEU A 298 24.83 -15.47 25.41
N VAL A 299 23.86 -14.66 24.98
CA VAL A 299 23.99 -13.82 23.77
C VAL A 299 25.03 -12.71 23.97
N ILE A 300 25.04 -12.02 25.11
CA ILE A 300 25.97 -10.90 25.38
C ILE A 300 27.43 -11.38 25.37
N ASP A 301 27.75 -12.48 26.04
CA ASP A 301 29.11 -13.04 26.04
C ASP A 301 29.48 -13.69 24.70
N THR A 302 28.50 -14.09 23.89
CA THR A 302 28.75 -14.53 22.50
C THR A 302 29.07 -13.33 21.60
N LEU A 303 28.39 -12.18 21.76
CA LEU A 303 28.71 -10.95 21.05
C LEU A 303 30.12 -10.43 21.39
N ARG A 304 30.54 -10.54 22.65
CA ARG A 304 31.92 -10.27 23.08
C ARG A 304 32.93 -11.18 22.39
N GLN A 305 32.66 -12.49 22.33
CA GLN A 305 33.51 -13.43 21.59
C GLN A 305 33.54 -13.16 20.07
N CYS A 306 32.44 -12.68 19.47
CA CYS A 306 32.44 -12.20 18.08
C CYS A 306 33.36 -10.98 17.92
N ALA A 307 33.30 -10.03 18.87
CA ALA A 307 34.16 -8.85 18.88
C ALA A 307 35.66 -9.19 19.04
N ASP A 308 35.99 -10.10 19.96
CA ASP A 308 37.34 -10.68 20.15
C ASP A 308 37.86 -11.27 18.83
N LYS A 309 37.00 -11.99 18.10
CA LYS A 309 37.32 -12.65 16.82
C LYS A 309 37.25 -11.70 15.61
N GLY A 310 37.04 -10.40 15.83
CA GLY A 310 37.00 -9.36 14.80
C GLY A 310 35.71 -9.32 13.96
N ILE A 311 34.71 -10.14 14.28
CA ILE A 311 33.44 -10.25 13.53
C ILE A 311 32.58 -9.01 13.79
N ARG A 312 32.16 -8.33 12.71
CA ARG A 312 31.36 -7.09 12.78
C ARG A 312 29.92 -7.23 12.24
N ALA A 313 29.50 -8.43 11.84
CA ALA A 313 28.12 -8.72 11.44
C ALA A 313 27.58 -9.96 12.18
N VAL A 314 26.37 -9.83 12.73
CA VAL A 314 25.71 -10.92 13.48
C VAL A 314 24.24 -11.03 13.06
N VAL A 315 23.76 -12.27 12.91
CA VAL A 315 22.34 -12.59 12.77
C VAL A 315 21.89 -13.39 14.00
N LEU A 316 20.97 -12.82 14.77
CA LEU A 316 20.55 -13.34 16.07
C LEU A 316 19.15 -13.96 15.97
N PHE A 317 19.10 -15.26 15.68
CA PHE A 317 17.85 -16.02 15.55
C PHE A 317 17.04 -16.08 16.86
N THR A 318 17.72 -16.00 17.99
CA THR A 318 17.15 -16.11 19.34
C THR A 318 16.02 -15.12 19.59
N SER A 319 14.89 -15.63 20.08
CA SER A 319 13.79 -14.86 20.69
C SER A 319 13.85 -14.92 22.22
N GLY A 320 13.02 -14.12 22.89
CA GLY A 320 13.02 -13.88 24.33
C GLY A 320 13.43 -12.45 24.69
N PHE A 321 13.13 -11.47 23.83
CA PHE A 321 13.55 -10.07 23.95
C PHE A 321 12.33 -9.14 24.07
N ALA A 322 12.33 -7.96 23.44
CA ALA A 322 11.31 -6.91 23.65
C ALA A 322 9.86 -7.35 23.37
N GLU A 323 9.65 -8.42 22.59
CA GLU A 323 8.34 -9.05 22.36
C GLU A 323 7.74 -9.72 23.61
N LEU A 324 8.53 -9.90 24.68
CA LEU A 324 8.07 -10.39 26.00
C LEU A 324 7.79 -9.25 27.01
N GLY A 325 7.81 -7.99 26.58
CA GLY A 325 7.61 -6.83 27.44
C GLY A 325 8.88 -6.35 28.14
N GLU A 326 8.71 -5.62 29.25
CA GLU A 326 9.74 -4.69 29.77
C GLU A 326 11.10 -5.35 30.11
N ALA A 327 11.11 -6.46 30.84
CA ALA A 327 12.37 -7.17 31.15
C ALA A 327 13.08 -7.72 29.89
N GLY A 328 12.30 -8.04 28.84
CA GLY A 328 12.84 -8.40 27.53
C GLY A 328 13.35 -7.19 26.74
N ARG A 329 12.76 -6.01 26.94
CA ARG A 329 13.22 -4.72 26.39
C ARG A 329 14.55 -4.30 27.02
N GLU A 330 14.68 -4.37 28.34
CA GLU A 330 15.95 -4.13 29.05
C GLU A 330 17.07 -5.05 28.52
N LEU A 331 16.77 -6.34 28.34
CA LEU A 331 17.71 -7.32 27.80
C LEU A 331 18.07 -7.04 26.33
N GLN A 332 17.12 -6.58 25.51
CA GLN A 332 17.39 -6.15 24.14
C GLN A 332 18.28 -4.90 24.10
N GLU A 333 18.04 -3.93 24.99
CA GLU A 333 18.86 -2.72 25.09
C GLU A 333 20.29 -3.03 25.53
N ALA A 334 20.50 -4.02 26.41
CA ALA A 334 21.82 -4.53 26.76
C ALA A 334 22.53 -5.20 25.56
N VAL A 335 21.78 -5.95 24.74
CA VAL A 335 22.29 -6.58 23.50
C VAL A 335 22.66 -5.52 22.45
N THR A 336 21.77 -4.56 22.16
CA THR A 336 22.04 -3.43 21.24
C THR A 336 23.26 -2.64 21.68
N ARG A 337 23.37 -2.35 22.99
CA ARG A 337 24.50 -1.61 23.56
C ARG A 337 25.82 -2.36 23.36
N THR A 338 25.86 -3.64 23.76
CA THR A 338 27.04 -4.51 23.58
C THR A 338 27.47 -4.59 22.10
N ALA A 339 26.52 -4.73 21.18
CA ALA A 339 26.80 -4.75 19.76
C ALA A 339 27.43 -3.43 19.28
N ARG A 340 26.87 -2.28 19.67
CA ARG A 340 27.35 -0.94 19.30
C ARG A 340 28.71 -0.59 19.90
N GLU A 341 28.94 -0.89 21.18
CA GLU A 341 30.22 -0.73 21.87
C GLU A 341 31.36 -1.48 21.16
N HIS A 342 31.04 -2.62 20.52
CA HIS A 342 31.99 -3.43 19.75
C HIS A 342 31.91 -3.23 18.22
N GLY A 343 31.15 -2.25 17.72
CA GLY A 343 31.02 -1.97 16.28
C GLY A 343 30.39 -3.09 15.45
N ILE A 344 29.56 -3.93 16.06
CA ILE A 344 28.84 -5.04 15.43
C ILE A 344 27.49 -4.54 14.89
N ARG A 345 27.22 -4.74 13.60
CA ARG A 345 25.88 -4.61 13.01
C ARG A 345 25.07 -5.87 13.32
N LEU A 346 23.82 -5.71 13.76
CA LEU A 346 22.98 -6.80 14.28
C LEU A 346 21.64 -6.90 13.54
N LEU A 347 21.39 -8.06 12.91
CA LEU A 347 20.08 -8.42 12.36
C LEU A 347 19.26 -9.20 13.40
N GLY A 348 18.04 -8.74 13.67
CA GLY A 348 17.17 -9.27 14.72
C GLY A 348 17.17 -8.41 16.00
N PRO A 349 17.03 -9.00 17.20
CA PRO A 349 16.80 -10.42 17.49
C PRO A 349 15.44 -10.93 16.95
N ASN A 350 15.07 -12.17 17.30
CA ASN A 350 13.77 -12.78 16.97
C ASN A 350 13.51 -12.80 15.46
N VAL A 351 14.44 -13.41 14.71
CA VAL A 351 14.53 -13.27 13.25
C VAL A 351 14.71 -14.62 12.57
N ILE A 352 14.08 -14.83 11.41
CA ILE A 352 14.28 -16.04 10.58
C ILE A 352 15.62 -15.95 9.80
N GLY A 353 16.22 -14.76 9.77
CA GLY A 353 17.46 -14.45 9.07
C GLY A 353 17.24 -13.99 7.64
N CYS A 354 18.22 -14.27 6.78
CA CYS A 354 18.24 -13.81 5.39
C CYS A 354 18.90 -14.81 4.43
N TYR A 355 18.58 -14.70 3.13
CA TYR A 355 19.30 -15.39 2.05
C TYR A 355 19.45 -14.50 0.81
N CYS A 356 20.45 -14.77 -0.04
CA CYS A 356 20.60 -14.23 -1.41
C CYS A 356 20.86 -15.39 -2.38
N LEU A 357 19.87 -15.78 -3.18
CA LEU A 357 19.84 -17.01 -3.98
C LEU A 357 20.86 -16.98 -5.14
N SER A 358 20.93 -15.88 -5.87
CA SER A 358 21.93 -15.60 -6.91
C SER A 358 23.38 -15.76 -6.45
N ARG A 359 23.63 -15.57 -5.15
CA ARG A 359 24.94 -15.68 -4.49
C ARG A 359 25.04 -16.88 -3.55
N LYS A 360 23.98 -17.70 -3.51
CA LYS A 360 23.87 -18.92 -2.70
C LYS A 360 24.17 -18.73 -1.21
N THR A 361 23.96 -17.52 -0.65
CA THR A 361 24.19 -17.26 0.77
C THR A 361 22.93 -17.57 1.58
N PHE A 362 23.05 -18.43 2.60
CA PHE A 362 21.91 -18.90 3.40
C PHE A 362 22.17 -18.70 4.90
N VAL A 363 21.85 -17.51 5.38
CA VAL A 363 21.99 -17.10 6.78
C VAL A 363 20.61 -17.16 7.45
N THR A 364 19.90 -18.29 7.27
CA THR A 364 18.46 -18.41 7.58
C THR A 364 18.02 -19.85 7.87
N PHE A 365 16.92 -19.98 8.62
CA PHE A 365 16.19 -21.23 8.81
C PHE A 365 14.80 -21.25 8.13
N LEU A 366 14.57 -20.39 7.13
CA LEU A 366 13.31 -20.31 6.38
C LEU A 366 12.93 -21.66 5.72
N GLY A 367 11.93 -22.34 6.27
CA GLY A 367 11.49 -23.68 5.82
C GLY A 367 11.05 -23.75 4.35
N ASN A 368 10.66 -22.64 3.73
CA ASN A 368 10.30 -22.57 2.31
C ASN A 368 11.45 -23.01 1.37
N LEU A 369 12.71 -22.93 1.82
CA LEU A 369 13.88 -23.38 1.08
C LEU A 369 14.00 -24.91 1.01
N GLU A 370 13.15 -25.67 1.72
CA GLU A 370 13.04 -27.12 1.57
C GLU A 370 12.26 -27.51 0.30
N CYS A 371 11.37 -26.64 -0.17
CA CYS A 371 10.57 -26.82 -1.39
C CYS A 371 11.37 -26.64 -2.68
N VAL A 372 10.75 -26.96 -3.83
CA VAL A 372 11.31 -26.66 -5.16
C VAL A 372 11.15 -25.16 -5.44
N LEU A 373 12.25 -24.48 -5.79
CA LEU A 373 12.23 -23.06 -6.14
C LEU A 373 11.72 -22.85 -7.58
N PRO A 374 10.99 -21.76 -7.88
CA PRO A 374 10.50 -21.49 -9.23
C PRO A 374 11.63 -21.35 -10.27
N PRO A 375 11.41 -21.83 -11.52
CA PRO A 375 12.37 -21.62 -12.60
C PRO A 375 12.33 -20.16 -13.08
N GLY A 376 13.48 -19.52 -13.18
CA GLY A 376 13.62 -18.15 -13.68
C GLY A 376 14.93 -17.52 -13.25
N LYS A 377 15.14 -16.24 -13.62
CA LYS A 377 16.14 -15.41 -12.94
C LYS A 377 15.45 -14.74 -11.74
N PRO A 378 15.88 -15.01 -10.50
CA PRO A 378 15.27 -14.37 -9.34
C PRO A 378 15.66 -12.88 -9.34
N ARG A 379 14.67 -11.98 -9.34
CA ARG A 379 14.88 -10.52 -9.35
C ARG A 379 13.97 -9.73 -8.40
N ILE A 380 13.33 -10.41 -7.46
CA ILE A 380 12.50 -9.82 -6.41
C ILE A 380 13.29 -9.84 -5.09
N GLY A 381 13.32 -8.72 -4.37
CA GLY A 381 13.74 -8.65 -2.98
C GLY A 381 12.53 -8.54 -2.06
N LEU A 382 12.51 -9.26 -0.94
CA LEU A 382 11.46 -9.26 0.06
C LEU A 382 12.05 -8.93 1.43
N VAL A 383 11.61 -7.82 2.02
CA VAL A 383 11.95 -7.42 3.39
C VAL A 383 10.70 -7.42 4.27
N SER A 384 10.77 -8.03 5.45
CA SER A 384 9.63 -8.19 6.36
C SER A 384 10.03 -8.12 7.84
N GLN A 385 9.31 -7.33 8.63
CA GLN A 385 9.45 -7.33 10.09
C GLN A 385 8.95 -8.67 10.67
N SER A 386 7.70 -9.05 10.37
CA SER A 386 7.16 -10.37 10.73
C SER A 386 7.87 -11.49 9.96
N GLY A 387 8.56 -12.38 10.68
CA GLY A 387 9.16 -13.57 10.08
C GLY A 387 8.11 -14.52 9.50
N GLY A 388 7.04 -14.78 10.25
CA GLY A 388 5.95 -15.66 9.82
C GLY A 388 5.19 -15.13 8.59
N TYR A 389 4.88 -13.84 8.55
CA TYR A 389 4.17 -13.26 7.40
C TYR A 389 5.08 -13.06 6.18
N GLY A 390 6.38 -12.79 6.39
CA GLY A 390 7.38 -12.82 5.32
C GLY A 390 7.50 -14.21 4.68
N ALA A 391 7.48 -15.28 5.49
CA ALA A 391 7.44 -16.65 5.00
C ALA A 391 6.14 -16.98 4.24
N HIS A 392 5.00 -16.41 4.64
CA HIS A 392 3.72 -16.53 3.94
C HIS A 392 3.75 -15.87 2.56
N ILE A 393 4.15 -14.59 2.47
CA ILE A 393 4.31 -13.85 1.19
C ILE A 393 5.28 -14.60 0.26
N HIS A 394 6.41 -15.08 0.78
CA HIS A 394 7.37 -15.85 0.00
C HIS A 394 6.79 -17.16 -0.55
N MET A 395 6.04 -17.93 0.26
CA MET A 395 5.41 -19.17 -0.20
C MET A 395 4.39 -18.90 -1.31
N LEU A 396 3.57 -17.85 -1.18
CA LEU A 396 2.62 -17.46 -2.22
C LEU A 396 3.32 -17.00 -3.51
N ALA A 397 4.45 -16.27 -3.39
CA ALA A 397 5.27 -15.89 -4.53
C ALA A 397 5.80 -17.14 -5.27
N MET A 398 6.31 -18.13 -4.53
CA MET A 398 6.72 -19.42 -5.11
C MET A 398 5.57 -20.14 -5.83
N GLN A 399 4.38 -20.18 -5.23
CA GLN A 399 3.19 -20.79 -5.83
C GLN A 399 2.74 -20.07 -7.11
N ARG A 400 2.96 -18.76 -7.21
CA ARG A 400 2.73 -17.95 -8.41
C ARG A 400 3.89 -18.03 -9.43
N GLY A 401 4.91 -18.85 -9.19
CA GLY A 401 6.08 -18.97 -10.07
C GLY A 401 7.10 -17.83 -9.96
N LEU A 402 6.95 -16.93 -9.00
CA LEU A 402 7.80 -15.76 -8.82
C LEU A 402 9.06 -16.11 -8.01
N ALA A 403 10.22 -15.99 -8.65
CA ALA A 403 11.51 -16.30 -8.05
C ALA A 403 12.06 -15.09 -7.23
N VAL A 404 12.12 -15.26 -5.91
CA VAL A 404 12.62 -14.24 -4.97
C VAL A 404 14.12 -14.45 -4.73
N ASP A 405 14.94 -13.44 -5.05
CA ASP A 405 16.40 -13.51 -4.90
C ASP A 405 16.85 -13.30 -3.47
N GLN A 406 16.28 -12.29 -2.82
CA GLN A 406 16.73 -11.81 -1.53
C GLN A 406 15.54 -11.82 -0.58
N VAL A 407 15.61 -12.61 0.48
CA VAL A 407 14.68 -12.50 1.61
C VAL A 407 15.47 -12.03 2.81
N VAL A 408 14.98 -11.00 3.47
CA VAL A 408 15.49 -10.52 4.75
C VAL A 408 14.31 -10.37 5.70
N THR A 409 14.33 -11.12 6.79
CA THR A 409 13.48 -10.80 7.94
C THR A 409 14.27 -9.89 8.87
N THR A 410 13.64 -8.87 9.46
CA THR A 410 14.31 -7.90 10.34
C THR A 410 13.99 -8.09 11.83
N GLY A 411 12.88 -8.76 12.16
CA GLY A 411 12.52 -9.11 13.54
C GLY A 411 12.25 -7.86 14.38
N ASN A 412 12.84 -7.80 15.57
CA ASN A 412 12.59 -6.71 16.52
C ASN A 412 13.24 -5.35 16.15
N GLU A 413 14.12 -5.33 15.14
CA GLU A 413 14.89 -4.16 14.68
C GLU A 413 15.70 -3.48 15.79
N ALA A 414 16.58 -4.26 16.44
CA ALA A 414 17.44 -3.78 17.53
C ALA A 414 18.70 -3.02 17.07
N ASP A 415 19.06 -3.13 15.78
CA ASP A 415 20.10 -2.31 15.14
C ASP A 415 19.86 -2.13 13.63
N ILE A 416 19.78 -3.21 12.85
CA ILE A 416 19.48 -3.13 11.41
C ILE A 416 17.99 -2.97 11.19
N GLU A 417 17.60 -1.87 10.55
CA GLU A 417 16.19 -1.52 10.28
C GLU A 417 15.74 -1.84 8.84
N PHE A 418 14.43 -2.07 8.65
CA PHE A 418 13.75 -2.17 7.34
C PHE A 418 14.24 -1.14 6.31
N GLY A 419 14.41 0.12 6.73
CA GLY A 419 14.84 1.22 5.86
C GLY A 419 16.26 1.05 5.29
N GLU A 420 17.17 0.45 6.06
CA GLU A 420 18.53 0.15 5.58
C GLU A 420 18.53 -1.04 4.62
N VAL A 421 17.75 -2.09 4.94
CA VAL A 421 17.60 -3.27 4.09
C VAL A 421 16.99 -2.90 2.74
N MET A 422 15.96 -2.06 2.73
CA MET A 422 15.35 -1.51 1.52
C MET A 422 16.37 -0.66 0.72
N ALA A 423 17.21 0.15 1.38
CA ALA A 423 18.28 0.89 0.71
C ALA A 423 19.32 -0.04 0.06
N TRP A 424 19.70 -1.13 0.74
CA TRP A 424 20.63 -2.13 0.22
C TRP A 424 20.04 -2.93 -0.96
N MET A 425 18.78 -3.35 -0.90
CA MET A 425 18.06 -3.96 -2.04
C MET A 425 17.90 -2.99 -3.21
N ALA A 426 17.71 -1.69 -2.94
CA ALA A 426 17.68 -0.66 -3.97
C ALA A 426 19.02 -0.49 -4.69
N GLU A 427 20.15 -0.70 -3.99
CA GLU A 427 21.49 -0.69 -4.59
C GLU A 427 21.85 -1.99 -5.32
N SER A 428 21.31 -3.14 -4.89
CA SER A 428 21.60 -4.47 -5.46
C SER A 428 21.20 -4.64 -6.94
N ALA A 429 22.14 -4.98 -7.84
CA ALA A 429 21.83 -5.29 -9.24
C ALA A 429 20.94 -6.54 -9.43
N GLU A 430 20.92 -7.44 -8.44
CA GLU A 430 20.15 -8.69 -8.48
C GLU A 430 18.66 -8.49 -8.12
N VAL A 431 18.22 -7.28 -7.76
CA VAL A 431 16.82 -6.97 -7.42
C VAL A 431 16.30 -5.85 -8.33
N ASP A 432 15.21 -6.09 -9.05
CA ASP A 432 14.45 -5.07 -9.78
C ASP A 432 13.24 -4.57 -8.97
N ILE A 433 12.56 -5.47 -8.25
CA ILE A 433 11.30 -5.20 -7.52
C ILE A 433 11.53 -5.45 -6.02
N ILE A 434 11.13 -4.51 -5.17
CA ILE A 434 11.21 -4.61 -3.71
C ILE A 434 9.80 -4.83 -3.14
N VAL A 435 9.63 -5.87 -2.35
CA VAL A 435 8.42 -6.18 -1.60
C VAL A 435 8.66 -5.93 -0.11
N GLY A 436 7.74 -5.20 0.53
CA GLY A 436 7.83 -4.82 1.93
C GLY A 436 6.64 -5.28 2.76
N TYR A 437 6.89 -5.76 3.97
CA TYR A 437 5.88 -5.90 5.02
C TYR A 437 6.34 -5.16 6.28
N ILE A 438 5.55 -4.17 6.73
CA ILE A 438 5.84 -3.38 7.93
C ILE A 438 4.64 -3.28 8.87
N GLU A 439 4.95 -3.36 10.16
CA GLU A 439 4.06 -3.10 11.29
C GLU A 439 4.21 -1.63 11.73
N GLY A 440 5.46 -1.16 11.82
CA GLY A 440 5.85 0.24 12.04
C GLY A 440 7.27 0.50 11.53
N ILE A 441 7.91 1.61 11.91
CA ILE A 441 9.34 1.86 11.63
C ILE A 441 10.04 2.47 12.85
N ARG A 442 11.35 2.20 13.00
CA ARG A 442 12.18 2.78 14.06
C ARG A 442 12.70 4.17 13.69
N SER A 443 13.37 4.34 12.55
CA SER A 443 13.87 5.64 12.09
C SER A 443 13.20 6.13 10.80
N LYS A 444 12.52 7.29 10.87
CA LYS A 444 12.12 8.10 9.71
C LYS A 444 13.28 8.28 8.73
N ALA A 445 14.46 8.62 9.24
CA ALA A 445 15.63 8.88 8.40
C ALA A 445 16.10 7.62 7.66
N SER A 446 15.99 6.44 8.26
CA SER A 446 16.29 5.17 7.59
C SER A 446 15.26 4.85 6.50
N PHE A 447 13.97 4.89 6.85
CA PHE A 447 12.87 4.56 5.94
C PHE A 447 12.86 5.46 4.69
N LEU A 448 12.96 6.78 4.87
CA LEU A 448 12.97 7.74 3.76
C LEU A 448 14.24 7.61 2.89
N ARG A 449 15.39 7.21 3.44
CA ARG A 449 16.59 6.91 2.63
C ARG A 449 16.38 5.71 1.73
N GLY A 450 15.78 4.63 2.24
CA GLY A 450 15.48 3.41 1.48
C GLY A 450 14.49 3.67 0.35
N LEU A 451 13.37 4.33 0.64
CA LEU A 451 12.37 4.72 -0.37
C LEU A 451 13.01 5.62 -1.46
N ALA A 452 13.77 6.63 -1.06
CA ALA A 452 14.45 7.52 -2.01
C ALA A 452 15.53 6.82 -2.85
N ALA A 453 16.20 5.78 -2.32
CA ALA A 453 17.13 4.96 -3.07
C ALA A 453 16.41 4.13 -4.16
N ALA A 454 15.29 3.50 -3.80
CA ALA A 454 14.47 2.74 -4.75
C ALA A 454 13.93 3.63 -5.89
N HIS A 455 13.37 4.81 -5.57
CA HIS A 455 12.88 5.75 -6.59
C HIS A 455 14.00 6.24 -7.51
N ARG A 456 15.16 6.65 -6.97
CA ARG A 456 16.32 7.05 -7.79
C ARG A 456 16.84 5.95 -8.71
N ARG A 457 16.65 4.67 -8.34
CA ARG A 457 17.01 3.50 -9.15
C ARG A 457 15.84 2.97 -10.00
N ARG A 458 14.70 3.66 -10.03
CA ARG A 458 13.45 3.28 -10.73
C ARG A 458 12.96 1.86 -10.38
N LYS A 459 13.18 1.45 -9.13
CA LYS A 459 12.79 0.13 -8.62
C LYS A 459 11.44 0.20 -7.92
N PRO A 460 10.41 -0.51 -8.41
CA PRO A 460 9.12 -0.60 -7.75
C PRO A 460 9.24 -1.06 -6.29
N VAL A 461 8.59 -0.34 -5.38
CA VAL A 461 8.40 -0.75 -3.98
C VAL A 461 6.93 -1.06 -3.80
N VAL A 462 6.60 -2.32 -3.54
CA VAL A 462 5.23 -2.81 -3.25
C VAL A 462 5.19 -3.17 -1.77
N LEU A 463 4.47 -2.38 -0.97
CA LEU A 463 4.60 -2.41 0.49
C LEU A 463 3.24 -2.57 1.17
N MET A 464 3.15 -3.57 2.06
CA MET A 464 2.01 -3.84 2.91
C MET A 464 2.27 -3.27 4.31
N LYS A 465 1.58 -2.16 4.64
CA LYS A 465 1.54 -1.56 5.99
C LYS A 465 0.33 -2.10 6.73
N VAL A 466 0.55 -2.92 7.75
CA VAL A 466 -0.51 -3.42 8.64
C VAL A 466 -0.72 -2.47 9.82
N GLY A 467 -1.78 -2.69 10.60
CA GLY A 467 -2.12 -1.83 11.74
C GLY A 467 -2.63 -0.45 11.34
N ALA A 468 -3.54 -0.41 10.36
CA ALA A 468 -4.17 0.82 9.84
C ALA A 468 -5.34 1.34 10.69
N THR A 469 -6.01 0.45 11.45
CA THR A 469 -7.06 0.80 12.41
C THR A 469 -6.48 0.85 13.83
N GLU A 470 -7.12 1.56 14.76
CA GLU A 470 -6.72 1.60 16.18
C GLU A 470 -6.48 0.20 16.77
N ALA A 471 -7.43 -0.72 16.57
CA ALA A 471 -7.30 -2.11 17.04
C ALA A 471 -6.13 -2.87 16.38
N GLY A 472 -5.86 -2.62 15.09
CA GLY A 472 -4.72 -3.20 14.39
C GLY A 472 -3.38 -2.59 14.82
N ALA A 473 -3.35 -1.29 15.08
CA ALA A 473 -2.18 -0.56 15.57
C ALA A 473 -1.82 -1.00 17.00
N ALA A 474 -2.82 -1.17 17.87
CA ALA A 474 -2.64 -1.73 19.21
C ALA A 474 -2.08 -3.17 19.16
N ALA A 475 -2.63 -4.02 18.28
CA ALA A 475 -2.11 -5.37 18.08
C ALA A 475 -0.65 -5.37 17.61
N ALA A 476 -0.31 -4.57 16.59
CA ALA A 476 1.06 -4.43 16.09
C ALA A 476 2.04 -3.88 17.15
N ALA A 477 1.65 -2.81 17.87
CA ALA A 477 2.46 -2.22 18.93
C ALA A 477 2.73 -3.21 20.07
N SER A 478 1.76 -4.07 20.42
CA SER A 478 1.93 -5.14 21.40
C SER A 478 2.86 -6.28 20.95
N HIS A 479 3.13 -6.39 19.65
CA HIS A 479 3.90 -7.48 19.05
C HIS A 479 5.38 -7.11 18.82
N THR A 480 5.66 -5.88 18.37
CA THR A 480 7.03 -5.42 18.03
C THR A 480 7.53 -4.24 18.87
N ALA A 481 6.75 -3.73 19.83
CA ALA A 481 7.08 -2.58 20.67
C ALA A 481 7.55 -1.34 19.86
N ALA A 482 7.04 -1.18 18.65
CA ALA A 482 7.31 -0.06 17.76
C ALA A 482 6.17 0.96 17.80
N LEU A 483 6.48 2.24 17.62
CA LEU A 483 5.46 3.29 17.62
C LEU A 483 4.70 3.30 16.29
N ALA A 484 3.39 3.07 16.36
CA ALA A 484 2.48 3.26 15.23
C ALA A 484 2.18 4.75 15.05
N GLY A 485 2.94 5.43 14.17
CA GLY A 485 2.51 6.72 13.60
C GLY A 485 1.21 6.57 12.80
N ALA A 486 0.45 7.65 12.62
CA ALA A 486 -0.89 7.57 12.05
C ALA A 486 -0.88 7.08 10.58
N ASP A 487 -1.89 6.28 10.21
CA ASP A 487 -1.86 5.49 8.98
C ASP A 487 -1.95 6.34 7.70
N ASP A 488 -2.70 7.45 7.74
CA ASP A 488 -2.76 8.42 6.63
C ASP A 488 -1.40 9.11 6.39
N ILE A 489 -0.53 9.19 7.42
CA ILE A 489 0.82 9.73 7.29
C ILE A 489 1.73 8.71 6.58
N TYR A 490 1.60 7.42 6.90
CA TYR A 490 2.25 6.36 6.12
C TYR A 490 1.79 6.39 4.66
N ASP A 491 0.49 6.53 4.40
CA ASP A 491 -0.05 6.61 3.03
C ASP A 491 0.44 7.85 2.26
N ALA A 492 0.49 9.01 2.93
CA ALA A 492 1.07 10.23 2.40
C ALA A 492 2.56 10.04 2.03
N VAL A 493 3.36 9.44 2.92
CA VAL A 493 4.80 9.20 2.72
C VAL A 493 5.06 8.19 1.61
N LEU A 494 4.34 7.07 1.58
CA LEU A 494 4.50 6.05 0.54
C LEU A 494 4.22 6.65 -0.84
N ARG A 495 3.13 7.42 -0.97
CA ARG A 495 2.79 8.15 -2.20
C ARG A 495 3.82 9.21 -2.57
N GLU A 496 4.32 9.97 -1.60
CA GLU A 496 5.31 11.03 -1.81
C GLU A 496 6.65 10.49 -2.37
N TYR A 497 7.07 9.30 -1.93
CA TYR A 497 8.30 8.65 -2.37
C TYR A 497 8.09 7.53 -3.42
N GLY A 498 6.87 7.40 -3.97
CA GLY A 498 6.61 6.51 -5.10
C GLY A 498 6.45 5.02 -4.80
N ALA A 499 6.22 4.63 -3.54
CA ALA A 499 5.90 3.27 -3.16
C ALA A 499 4.40 2.97 -3.29
N TYR A 500 4.05 1.81 -3.85
CA TYR A 500 2.68 1.34 -3.95
C TYR A 500 2.26 0.64 -2.66
N ARG A 501 1.19 1.12 -2.03
CA ARG A 501 0.65 0.54 -0.81
C ARG A 501 -0.36 -0.57 -1.14
N ALA A 502 -0.01 -1.81 -0.84
CA ALA A 502 -0.91 -2.95 -0.97
C ALA A 502 -1.68 -3.22 0.34
N GLN A 503 -2.94 -3.63 0.22
CA GLN A 503 -3.87 -3.93 1.32
C GLN A 503 -3.93 -5.43 1.65
N SER A 504 -3.53 -6.32 0.74
CA SER A 504 -3.47 -7.77 0.98
C SER A 504 -2.27 -8.44 0.32
N SER A 505 -1.92 -9.65 0.79
CA SER A 505 -0.90 -10.48 0.12
C SER A 505 -1.27 -10.83 -1.33
N GLU A 506 -2.56 -10.97 -1.66
CA GLU A 506 -3.01 -11.21 -3.05
C GLU A 506 -2.67 -10.02 -3.95
N GLU A 507 -2.91 -8.80 -3.47
CA GLU A 507 -2.57 -7.57 -4.19
C GLU A 507 -1.06 -7.38 -4.35
N VAL A 508 -0.28 -7.70 -3.32
CA VAL A 508 1.20 -7.75 -3.44
C VAL A 508 1.61 -8.67 -4.60
N LEU A 509 1.04 -9.87 -4.69
CA LEU A 509 1.39 -10.85 -5.72
C LEU A 509 0.92 -10.42 -7.12
N ASP A 510 -0.29 -9.89 -7.25
CA ASP A 510 -0.83 -9.42 -8.53
C ASP A 510 0.02 -8.28 -9.12
N VAL A 511 0.41 -7.32 -8.29
CA VAL A 511 1.27 -6.19 -8.69
C VAL A 511 2.70 -6.67 -9.00
N VAL A 512 3.29 -7.52 -8.16
CA VAL A 512 4.65 -8.05 -8.40
C VAL A 512 4.70 -8.96 -9.64
N TYR A 513 3.66 -9.75 -9.90
CA TYR A 513 3.51 -10.56 -11.12
C TYR A 513 3.43 -9.67 -12.37
N ALA A 514 2.63 -8.61 -12.34
CA ALA A 514 2.54 -7.65 -13.44
C ALA A 514 3.86 -6.91 -13.70
N LEU A 515 4.55 -6.46 -12.64
CA LEU A 515 5.87 -5.84 -12.73
C LEU A 515 6.94 -6.80 -13.28
N SER A 516 6.87 -8.09 -12.93
CA SER A 516 7.82 -9.11 -13.38
C SER A 516 7.80 -9.37 -14.89
N ALA A 517 6.75 -8.96 -15.60
CA ALA A 517 6.72 -8.99 -17.07
C ALA A 517 7.54 -7.86 -17.74
N GLY A 518 7.99 -6.84 -16.99
CA GLY A 518 8.88 -5.78 -17.49
C GLY A 518 8.27 -4.87 -18.57
N LYS A 519 6.95 -4.87 -18.76
CA LYS A 519 6.22 -4.11 -19.78
C LYS A 519 5.49 -2.89 -19.16
N PRO A 520 5.96 -1.64 -19.39
CA PRO A 520 5.35 -0.44 -18.83
C PRO A 520 4.12 0.05 -19.62
N LEU A 521 3.14 0.63 -18.91
CA LEU A 521 1.94 1.27 -19.48
C LEU A 521 2.20 2.74 -19.85
N ARG A 522 2.89 2.98 -20.96
CA ARG A 522 3.43 4.31 -21.32
C ARG A 522 2.39 5.32 -21.79
N LYS A 523 1.44 4.92 -22.64
CA LYS A 523 0.46 5.81 -23.27
C LYS A 523 -0.84 5.91 -22.47
N ARG A 524 -1.04 5.05 -21.46
CA ARG A 524 -2.26 4.97 -20.64
C ARG A 524 -3.51 4.67 -21.49
N ARG A 525 -3.35 3.88 -22.55
CA ARG A 525 -4.44 3.49 -23.45
C ARG A 525 -4.72 2.00 -23.31
N LEU A 526 -5.49 1.66 -22.29
CA LEU A 526 -6.05 0.32 -22.11
C LEU A 526 -7.27 0.12 -23.03
N GLY A 527 -7.17 -0.83 -23.96
CA GLY A 527 -8.31 -1.36 -24.69
C GLY A 527 -8.86 -2.58 -23.97
N VAL A 528 -10.17 -2.76 -23.93
CA VAL A 528 -10.78 -3.97 -23.36
C VAL A 528 -11.55 -4.69 -24.46
N ALA A 529 -11.30 -5.98 -24.61
CA ALA A 529 -12.03 -6.87 -25.49
C ALA A 529 -12.69 -7.98 -24.65
N THR A 530 -14.00 -8.11 -24.70
CA THR A 530 -14.77 -9.10 -23.93
C THR A 530 -15.68 -9.91 -24.84
N ILE A 531 -16.03 -11.13 -24.43
CA ILE A 531 -17.09 -11.94 -25.04
C ILE A 531 -18.45 -11.78 -24.34
N SER A 532 -18.51 -10.89 -23.35
CA SER A 532 -19.68 -10.61 -22.51
C SER A 532 -19.70 -9.15 -22.08
N GLY A 533 -20.71 -8.39 -22.50
CA GLY A 533 -20.95 -7.02 -22.05
C GLY A 533 -21.13 -6.90 -20.53
N GLY A 534 -21.59 -7.95 -19.84
CA GLY A 534 -21.67 -7.96 -18.37
C GLY A 534 -20.29 -7.90 -17.70
N ALA A 535 -19.33 -8.68 -18.22
CA ALA A 535 -17.92 -8.57 -17.79
C ALA A 535 -17.30 -7.23 -18.25
N GLY A 536 -17.76 -6.68 -19.40
CA GLY A 536 -17.39 -5.34 -19.85
C GLY A 536 -17.78 -4.24 -18.85
N VAL A 537 -19.04 -4.21 -18.40
CA VAL A 537 -19.51 -3.26 -17.36
C VAL A 537 -18.68 -3.40 -16.09
N GLN A 538 -18.49 -4.63 -15.61
CA GLN A 538 -17.69 -4.90 -14.41
C GLN A 538 -16.24 -4.41 -14.55
N ILE A 539 -15.61 -4.59 -15.71
CA ILE A 539 -14.26 -4.07 -16.00
C ILE A 539 -14.25 -2.54 -16.01
N ALA A 540 -15.28 -1.90 -16.56
CA ALA A 540 -15.39 -0.44 -16.59
C ALA A 540 -15.56 0.15 -15.17
N ASP A 541 -16.39 -0.48 -14.33
CA ASP A 541 -16.57 -0.10 -12.92
C ASP A 541 -15.26 -0.22 -12.13
N PHE A 542 -14.54 -1.33 -12.27
CA PHE A 542 -13.24 -1.51 -11.62
C PHE A 542 -12.16 -0.57 -12.16
N ALA A 543 -12.14 -0.28 -13.47
CA ALA A 543 -11.19 0.67 -14.05
C ALA A 543 -11.44 2.09 -13.52
N CYS A 544 -12.70 2.51 -13.49
CA CYS A 544 -13.14 3.79 -12.91
C CYS A 544 -12.74 3.90 -11.42
N ALA A 545 -13.02 2.87 -10.62
CA ALA A 545 -12.67 2.83 -9.21
C ALA A 545 -11.14 2.83 -8.95
N ALA A 546 -10.35 2.26 -9.87
CA ALA A 546 -8.88 2.29 -9.82
C ALA A 546 -8.25 3.56 -10.43
N GLY A 547 -9.07 4.48 -10.98
CA GLY A 547 -8.59 5.68 -11.69
C GLY A 547 -7.98 5.42 -13.09
N LEU A 548 -8.08 4.18 -13.59
CA LEU A 548 -7.48 3.72 -14.84
C LEU A 548 -8.37 4.11 -16.04
N ALA A 549 -7.81 4.88 -16.97
CA ALA A 549 -8.57 5.41 -18.10
C ALA A 549 -8.92 4.32 -19.14
N LEU A 550 -10.21 4.24 -19.50
CA LEU A 550 -10.71 3.48 -20.66
C LEU A 550 -11.09 4.44 -21.80
N PRO A 551 -10.12 4.96 -22.59
CA PRO A 551 -10.44 5.85 -23.71
C PRO A 551 -11.27 5.10 -24.76
N ALA A 552 -12.31 5.75 -25.30
CA ALA A 552 -13.15 5.18 -26.35
C ALA A 552 -12.37 5.02 -27.68
N PRO A 553 -12.70 4.03 -28.53
CA PRO A 553 -12.03 3.88 -29.81
C PRO A 553 -12.35 5.06 -30.74
N PRO A 554 -11.42 5.49 -31.62
CA PRO A 554 -11.69 6.52 -32.61
C PRO A 554 -12.92 6.20 -33.46
N ALA A 555 -13.66 7.22 -33.91
CA ALA A 555 -14.93 7.01 -34.62
C ALA A 555 -14.82 6.17 -35.90
N ALA A 556 -13.62 6.14 -36.53
CA ALA A 556 -13.30 5.22 -37.62
C ALA A 556 -13.20 3.76 -37.15
N THR A 557 -12.42 3.50 -36.10
CA THR A 557 -12.31 2.17 -35.46
C THR A 557 -13.68 1.66 -35.00
N GLN A 558 -14.54 2.51 -34.45
CA GLN A 558 -15.90 2.11 -34.06
C GLN A 558 -16.78 1.70 -35.26
N ARG A 559 -16.54 2.22 -36.48
CA ARG A 559 -17.25 1.76 -37.69
C ARG A 559 -16.79 0.36 -38.07
N ALA A 560 -15.48 0.16 -38.21
CA ALA A 560 -14.91 -1.16 -38.47
C ALA A 560 -15.33 -2.21 -37.42
N LEU A 561 -15.36 -1.86 -36.13
CA LEU A 561 -15.83 -2.77 -35.07
C LEU A 561 -17.32 -3.14 -35.19
N ARG A 562 -18.18 -2.24 -35.71
CA ARG A 562 -19.60 -2.57 -36.01
C ARG A 562 -19.76 -3.45 -37.26
N GLU A 563 -18.81 -3.37 -38.20
CA GLU A 563 -18.77 -4.27 -39.37
C GLU A 563 -18.27 -5.66 -38.97
N ILE A 564 -17.31 -5.75 -38.03
CA ILE A 564 -16.79 -7.03 -37.49
C ILE A 564 -17.80 -7.69 -36.52
N VAL A 565 -18.49 -6.91 -35.67
CA VAL A 565 -19.46 -7.42 -34.68
C VAL A 565 -20.76 -6.59 -34.69
N PRO A 566 -21.69 -6.86 -35.63
CA PRO A 566 -22.93 -6.06 -35.77
C PRO A 566 -23.86 -6.06 -34.54
N PHE A 567 -23.78 -7.09 -33.70
CA PHE A 567 -24.56 -7.25 -32.47
C PHE A 567 -23.79 -6.85 -31.19
N GLY A 568 -22.55 -6.36 -31.34
CA GLY A 568 -21.62 -6.07 -30.25
C GLY A 568 -21.58 -4.60 -29.84
N SER A 569 -20.83 -4.32 -28.77
CA SER A 569 -20.47 -2.95 -28.39
C SER A 569 -19.18 -2.55 -29.11
N PRO A 570 -19.16 -1.48 -29.93
CA PRO A 570 -17.95 -0.92 -30.53
C PRO A 570 -17.27 0.15 -29.63
N ALA A 571 -17.79 0.37 -28.42
CA ALA A 571 -17.17 1.26 -27.43
C ALA A 571 -15.96 0.58 -26.78
N ASN A 572 -15.36 1.19 -25.74
CA ASN A 572 -14.40 0.52 -24.87
C ASN A 572 -15.08 0.37 -23.50
N PRO A 573 -15.35 -0.86 -22.99
CA PRO A 573 -15.03 -2.17 -23.58
C PRO A 573 -15.76 -2.54 -24.88
N VAL A 574 -15.03 -3.23 -25.76
CA VAL A 574 -15.53 -3.84 -27.00
C VAL A 574 -16.14 -5.19 -26.65
N ASP A 575 -17.44 -5.37 -26.89
CA ASP A 575 -18.10 -6.67 -26.71
C ASP A 575 -18.20 -7.40 -28.04
N MET A 576 -17.43 -8.48 -28.17
CA MET A 576 -17.41 -9.39 -29.31
C MET A 576 -18.53 -10.43 -29.26
N THR A 577 -19.25 -10.52 -28.13
CA THR A 577 -20.25 -11.55 -27.81
C THR A 577 -19.68 -12.99 -27.81
N ALA A 578 -20.54 -13.98 -27.57
CA ALA A 578 -20.19 -15.39 -27.69
C ALA A 578 -19.87 -15.85 -29.13
N GLN A 579 -20.13 -15.03 -30.16
CA GLN A 579 -19.99 -15.40 -31.57
C GLN A 579 -18.56 -15.79 -31.99
N ILE A 580 -17.52 -15.38 -31.24
CA ILE A 580 -16.16 -15.84 -31.46
C ILE A 580 -16.01 -17.38 -31.38
N SER A 581 -16.96 -18.07 -30.74
CA SER A 581 -17.04 -19.54 -30.68
C SER A 581 -17.35 -20.18 -32.04
N ASN A 582 -18.11 -19.46 -32.88
CA ASN A 582 -18.50 -19.87 -34.22
C ASN A 582 -17.48 -19.36 -35.25
N GLU A 583 -17.05 -18.11 -35.10
CA GLU A 583 -16.20 -17.36 -36.03
C GLU A 583 -14.97 -16.76 -35.31
N PRO A 584 -13.92 -17.55 -35.03
CA PRO A 584 -12.75 -17.06 -34.27
C PRO A 584 -11.99 -15.89 -34.94
N GLY A 585 -12.19 -15.67 -36.24
CA GLY A 585 -11.61 -14.52 -36.96
C GLY A 585 -12.06 -13.16 -36.42
N ILE A 586 -13.25 -13.08 -35.79
CA ILE A 586 -13.74 -11.88 -35.10
C ILE A 586 -12.71 -11.41 -34.06
N PHE A 587 -12.19 -12.33 -33.25
CA PHE A 587 -11.24 -12.02 -32.18
C PHE A 587 -9.94 -11.41 -32.74
N ALA A 588 -9.39 -11.99 -33.81
CA ALA A 588 -8.20 -11.46 -34.47
C ALA A 588 -8.44 -10.07 -35.09
N ALA A 589 -9.58 -9.85 -35.74
CA ALA A 589 -9.93 -8.57 -36.36
C ALA A 589 -10.19 -7.47 -35.32
N THR A 590 -10.90 -7.78 -34.24
CA THR A 590 -11.13 -6.84 -33.13
C THR A 590 -9.83 -6.42 -32.45
N LEU A 591 -8.91 -7.36 -32.19
CA LEU A 591 -7.62 -7.03 -31.59
C LEU A 591 -6.73 -6.21 -32.52
N ASP A 592 -6.61 -6.56 -33.80
CA ASP A 592 -5.82 -5.76 -34.76
C ASP A 592 -6.42 -4.34 -34.92
N ALA A 593 -7.74 -4.19 -34.94
CA ALA A 593 -8.40 -2.87 -34.96
C ALA A 593 -8.13 -2.00 -33.71
N LEU A 594 -7.97 -2.61 -32.53
CA LEU A 594 -7.53 -1.91 -31.30
C LEU A 594 -6.03 -1.57 -31.35
N LEU A 595 -5.19 -2.48 -31.86
CA LEU A 595 -3.75 -2.24 -32.00
C LEU A 595 -3.43 -1.09 -32.96
N ASP A 596 -4.18 -0.99 -34.06
CA ASP A 596 -4.06 0.06 -35.08
C ASP A 596 -4.66 1.40 -34.61
N ALA A 597 -5.69 1.36 -33.74
CA ALA A 597 -6.18 2.55 -33.04
C ALA A 597 -5.16 3.14 -32.03
N GLY A 598 -4.03 2.46 -31.80
CA GLY A 598 -2.88 2.98 -31.06
C GLY A 598 -2.91 2.71 -29.55
N TYR A 599 -3.75 1.78 -29.08
CA TYR A 599 -3.72 1.27 -27.71
C TYR A 599 -2.38 0.55 -27.44
N ASP A 600 -1.88 0.63 -26.20
CA ASP A 600 -0.59 0.03 -25.77
C ASP A 600 -0.73 -1.08 -24.73
N SER A 601 -1.94 -1.28 -24.20
CA SER A 601 -2.31 -2.47 -23.45
C SER A 601 -3.70 -2.94 -23.87
N ILE A 602 -3.92 -4.25 -23.83
CA ILE A 602 -5.24 -4.85 -24.05
C ILE A 602 -5.55 -5.82 -22.91
N LEU A 603 -6.69 -5.63 -22.26
CA LEU A 603 -7.30 -6.60 -21.34
C LEU A 603 -8.35 -7.42 -22.10
N MET A 604 -8.17 -8.73 -22.13
CA MET A 604 -9.06 -9.68 -22.78
C MET A 604 -9.86 -10.46 -21.73
N TRP A 605 -11.20 -10.40 -21.75
CA TRP A 605 -12.03 -11.32 -20.97
C TRP A 605 -12.57 -12.42 -21.87
N LEU A 606 -12.06 -13.64 -21.67
CA LEU A 606 -12.32 -14.79 -22.56
C LEU A 606 -13.23 -15.85 -21.93
N GLY A 607 -13.54 -15.74 -20.63
CA GLY A 607 -14.43 -16.66 -19.91
C GLY A 607 -14.11 -18.14 -20.21
N PRO A 608 -15.11 -18.97 -20.54
CA PRO A 608 -14.89 -20.37 -20.90
C PRO A 608 -14.48 -20.60 -22.37
N ALA A 609 -14.42 -19.57 -23.23
CA ALA A 609 -14.23 -19.76 -24.67
C ALA A 609 -12.85 -20.36 -25.03
N VAL A 610 -11.83 -20.11 -24.21
CA VAL A 610 -10.51 -20.74 -24.32
C VAL A 610 -10.52 -22.26 -24.09
N GLY A 611 -11.53 -22.79 -23.40
CA GLY A 611 -11.76 -24.23 -23.22
C GLY A 611 -12.55 -24.89 -24.36
N ASN A 612 -13.05 -24.12 -25.33
CA ASN A 612 -13.80 -24.65 -26.47
C ASN A 612 -12.82 -25.16 -27.55
N ALA A 613 -12.90 -26.44 -27.90
CA ALA A 613 -12.01 -27.10 -28.87
C ALA A 613 -11.98 -26.45 -30.27
N ARG A 614 -13.03 -25.71 -30.68
CA ARG A 614 -13.09 -24.98 -31.96
C ARG A 614 -12.44 -23.59 -31.89
N ALA A 615 -12.43 -22.95 -30.72
CA ALA A 615 -12.03 -21.55 -30.57
C ALA A 615 -10.69 -21.36 -29.84
N GLY A 616 -10.37 -22.21 -28.86
CA GLY A 616 -9.18 -22.06 -28.00
C GLY A 616 -7.85 -22.07 -28.78
N GLY A 617 -7.72 -22.90 -29.81
CA GLY A 617 -6.55 -22.92 -30.70
C GLY A 617 -6.36 -21.60 -31.45
N PRO A 618 -7.33 -21.17 -32.29
CA PRO A 618 -7.27 -19.88 -32.99
C PRO A 618 -7.15 -18.65 -32.08
N ILE A 619 -7.75 -18.68 -30.87
CA ILE A 619 -7.58 -17.63 -29.85
C ILE A 619 -6.12 -17.58 -29.38
N ARG A 620 -5.53 -18.73 -29.03
CA ARG A 620 -4.11 -18.82 -28.61
C ARG A 620 -3.17 -18.35 -29.72
N GLU A 621 -3.35 -18.86 -30.94
CA GLU A 621 -2.56 -18.46 -32.12
C GLU A 621 -2.67 -16.95 -32.40
N THR A 622 -3.84 -16.35 -32.16
CA THR A 622 -4.04 -14.90 -32.27
C THR A 622 -3.25 -14.12 -31.22
N VAL A 623 -3.26 -14.56 -29.95
CA VAL A 623 -2.51 -13.92 -28.86
C VAL A 623 -1.00 -14.08 -29.05
N GLU A 624 -0.53 -15.27 -29.45
CA GLU A 624 0.87 -15.57 -29.78
C GLU A 624 1.36 -14.71 -30.96
N ARG A 625 0.56 -14.61 -32.03
CA ARG A 625 0.80 -13.72 -33.18
C ARG A 625 0.95 -12.26 -32.75
N ILE A 626 0.08 -11.76 -31.87
CA ILE A 626 0.13 -10.38 -31.40
C ILE A 626 1.37 -10.16 -30.51
N ALA A 627 1.68 -11.09 -29.60
CA ALA A 627 2.89 -11.01 -28.77
C ALA A 627 4.17 -10.94 -29.62
N ALA A 628 4.24 -11.71 -30.71
CA ALA A 628 5.37 -11.72 -31.63
C ALA A 628 5.43 -10.47 -32.54
N ARG A 629 4.29 -9.98 -33.06
CA ARG A 629 4.22 -8.79 -33.93
C ARG A 629 4.32 -7.46 -33.17
N ARG A 630 3.86 -7.43 -31.92
CA ARG A 630 3.72 -6.23 -31.07
C ARG A 630 4.22 -6.49 -29.64
N PRO A 631 5.53 -6.81 -29.47
CA PRO A 631 6.12 -7.04 -28.15
C PRO A 631 6.11 -5.79 -27.25
N ASP A 632 5.86 -4.61 -27.84
CA ASP A 632 5.63 -3.34 -27.17
C ASP A 632 4.30 -3.27 -26.40
N VAL A 633 3.36 -4.17 -26.69
CA VAL A 633 2.01 -4.16 -26.11
C VAL A 633 1.91 -5.11 -24.91
N LEU A 634 1.28 -4.63 -23.84
CA LEU A 634 0.92 -5.45 -22.69
C LEU A 634 -0.42 -6.16 -22.94
N GLN A 635 -0.34 -7.43 -23.30
CA GLN A 635 -1.51 -8.32 -23.34
C GLN A 635 -1.78 -8.86 -21.93
N THR A 636 -2.99 -8.61 -21.44
CA THR A 636 -3.51 -9.14 -20.16
C THR A 636 -4.77 -9.94 -20.44
N ILE A 637 -4.93 -11.11 -19.82
CA ILE A 637 -6.06 -12.00 -20.06
C ILE A 637 -6.70 -12.37 -18.72
N SER A 638 -8.02 -12.20 -18.63
CA SER A 638 -8.83 -12.78 -17.57
C SER A 638 -9.44 -14.10 -18.07
N LEU A 639 -8.99 -15.22 -17.49
CA LEU A 639 -9.44 -16.57 -17.77
C LEU A 639 -9.26 -17.47 -16.54
N ILE A 640 -10.10 -18.49 -16.41
CA ILE A 640 -9.99 -19.52 -15.37
C ILE A 640 -9.60 -20.84 -16.05
N GLY A 641 -8.52 -21.47 -15.58
CA GLY A 641 -8.01 -22.72 -16.16
C GLY A 641 -6.84 -23.32 -15.39
N GLY A 642 -6.55 -24.60 -15.65
CA GLY A 642 -5.38 -25.28 -15.10
C GLY A 642 -4.06 -24.88 -15.79
N PRO A 643 -2.90 -25.27 -15.26
CA PRO A 643 -1.59 -24.87 -15.77
C PRO A 643 -1.36 -25.15 -17.27
N GLU A 644 -1.92 -26.24 -17.80
CA GLU A 644 -1.81 -26.60 -19.22
C GLU A 644 -2.49 -25.59 -20.17
N LEU A 645 -3.52 -24.87 -19.69
CA LEU A 645 -4.19 -23.81 -20.44
C LEU A 645 -3.52 -22.44 -20.23
N VAL A 646 -2.96 -22.21 -19.04
CA VAL A 646 -2.36 -20.93 -18.62
C VAL A 646 -0.96 -20.74 -19.21
N ARG A 647 -0.08 -21.75 -19.07
CA ARG A 647 1.35 -21.67 -19.43
C ARG A 647 1.66 -21.24 -20.87
N PRO A 648 0.91 -21.62 -21.92
CA PRO A 648 1.19 -21.16 -23.28
C PRO A 648 1.11 -19.64 -23.43
N TYR A 649 0.12 -19.01 -22.78
CA TYR A 649 -0.04 -17.56 -22.84
C TYR A 649 0.99 -16.82 -21.98
N GLU A 650 1.40 -17.40 -20.84
CA GLU A 650 2.53 -16.88 -20.05
C GLU A 650 3.86 -16.98 -20.81
N ALA A 651 4.09 -18.08 -21.53
CA ALA A 651 5.25 -18.25 -22.41
C ALA A 651 5.24 -17.26 -23.60
N ALA A 652 4.07 -16.81 -24.04
CA ALA A 652 3.90 -15.70 -24.99
C ALA A 652 4.08 -14.31 -24.34
N GLY A 653 4.38 -14.21 -23.04
CA GLY A 653 4.60 -12.94 -22.34
C GLY A 653 3.32 -12.12 -22.14
N CYS A 654 2.21 -12.80 -21.87
CA CYS A 654 0.94 -12.22 -21.42
C CYS A 654 0.81 -12.32 -19.89
N LEU A 655 0.10 -11.38 -19.27
CA LEU A 655 -0.30 -11.49 -17.85
C LEU A 655 -1.65 -12.19 -17.74
N LEU A 656 -1.75 -13.23 -16.93
CA LEU A 656 -3.00 -13.97 -16.73
C LEU A 656 -3.55 -13.75 -15.32
N PHE A 657 -4.85 -13.50 -15.22
CA PHE A 657 -5.55 -13.36 -13.95
C PHE A 657 -6.85 -14.14 -13.97
N GLU A 658 -7.24 -14.68 -12.82
CA GLU A 658 -8.48 -15.44 -12.70
C GLU A 658 -9.70 -14.51 -12.77
N GLU A 659 -9.59 -13.31 -12.17
CA GLU A 659 -10.67 -12.30 -12.07
C GLU A 659 -10.29 -10.95 -12.70
N PRO A 660 -11.23 -10.21 -13.32
CA PRO A 660 -10.92 -8.95 -14.01
C PRO A 660 -10.50 -7.82 -13.06
N CYS A 661 -10.98 -7.82 -11.81
CA CYS A 661 -10.64 -6.82 -10.80
C CYS A 661 -9.13 -6.84 -10.45
N ARG A 662 -8.54 -8.04 -10.41
CA ARG A 662 -7.12 -8.26 -10.10
C ARG A 662 -6.24 -7.81 -11.27
N ALA A 663 -6.65 -8.12 -12.51
CA ALA A 663 -6.02 -7.60 -13.72
C ALA A 663 -6.02 -6.06 -13.74
N ILE A 664 -7.17 -5.42 -13.50
CA ILE A 664 -7.30 -3.96 -13.48
C ILE A 664 -6.47 -3.31 -12.38
N ARG A 665 -6.47 -3.88 -11.16
CA ARG A 665 -5.66 -3.38 -10.04
C ARG A 665 -4.16 -3.43 -10.35
N ALA A 666 -3.70 -4.54 -10.93
CA ALA A 666 -2.31 -4.70 -11.33
C ALA A 666 -1.92 -3.73 -12.47
N LEU A 667 -2.79 -3.52 -13.46
CA LEU A 667 -2.60 -2.53 -14.52
C LEU A 667 -2.55 -1.09 -13.96
N ALA A 668 -3.44 -0.73 -13.02
CA ALA A 668 -3.40 0.57 -12.35
C ALA A 668 -2.09 0.78 -11.56
N ALA A 669 -1.53 -0.29 -10.96
CA ALA A 669 -0.21 -0.22 -10.32
C ALA A 669 0.93 0.01 -11.33
N LEU A 670 0.88 -0.56 -12.54
CA LEU A 670 1.84 -0.26 -13.60
C LEU A 670 1.74 1.21 -14.07
N GLU A 671 0.54 1.75 -14.21
CA GLU A 671 0.32 3.17 -14.52
C GLU A 671 0.82 4.10 -13.40
N PHE A 672 0.63 3.70 -12.14
CA PHE A 672 1.17 4.39 -10.96
C PHE A 672 2.70 4.47 -11.04
N PHE A 673 3.41 3.36 -11.23
CA PHE A 673 4.88 3.37 -11.27
C PHE A 673 5.45 4.17 -12.46
N GLU A 674 4.83 4.13 -13.65
CA GLU A 674 5.24 5.00 -14.77
C GLU A 674 4.94 6.48 -14.48
N GLY A 675 3.83 6.80 -13.81
CA GLY A 675 3.49 8.17 -13.37
C GLY A 675 4.35 8.70 -12.21
N VAL A 676 4.92 7.80 -11.41
CA VAL A 676 5.84 8.08 -10.31
C VAL A 676 7.26 8.28 -10.84
N PHE A 677 7.81 7.33 -11.60
CA PHE A 677 9.20 7.40 -12.08
C PHE A 677 9.40 8.40 -13.22
N SER A 678 8.34 9.05 -13.72
CA SER A 678 8.45 10.23 -14.58
C SER A 678 8.56 11.55 -13.80
N ARG A 679 8.40 11.53 -12.47
CA ARG A 679 8.55 12.69 -11.58
C ARG A 679 9.86 12.61 -10.78
N PRO A 680 10.52 13.74 -10.51
CA PRO A 680 11.57 13.80 -9.49
C PRO A 680 10.95 13.56 -8.10
N LEU A 681 11.78 13.15 -7.13
CA LEU A 681 11.39 13.23 -5.71
C LEU A 681 11.18 14.71 -5.32
N PRO A 682 10.24 15.04 -4.42
CA PRO A 682 10.06 16.40 -3.94
C PRO A 682 11.35 17.00 -3.38
N GLN A 683 11.62 18.25 -3.72
CA GLN A 683 12.73 18.97 -3.10
C GLN A 683 12.30 19.41 -1.69
N ARG A 684 13.19 19.26 -0.72
CA ARG A 684 13.01 19.90 0.60
C ARG A 684 13.62 21.30 0.49
N PRO A 685 12.83 22.38 0.43
CA PRO A 685 13.39 23.73 0.37
C PRO A 685 14.14 24.05 1.66
N ASP A 686 15.08 25.01 1.57
CA ASP A 686 15.74 25.53 2.75
C ASP A 686 14.73 26.18 3.72
N VAL A 687 15.03 26.02 5.01
CA VAL A 687 14.24 26.51 6.14
C VAL A 687 15.02 27.49 7.01
N ALA A 688 16.31 27.74 6.72
CA ALA A 688 17.17 28.60 7.55
C ALA A 688 16.66 30.04 7.66
N GLN A 689 16.00 30.55 6.61
CA GLN A 689 15.39 31.88 6.54
C GLN A 689 14.13 32.04 7.42
N MET A 690 13.53 30.95 7.91
CA MET A 690 12.34 31.01 8.76
C MET A 690 12.72 31.34 10.21
N PRO A 691 11.88 32.10 10.94
CA PRO A 691 12.13 32.45 12.33
C PRO A 691 12.12 31.20 13.23
N LEU A 692 12.94 31.24 14.28
CA LEU A 692 12.89 30.27 15.37
C LEU A 692 11.86 30.71 16.40
N LEU A 693 10.99 29.79 16.80
CA LEU A 693 10.01 29.99 17.86
C LEU A 693 10.65 29.79 19.24
N GLU A 694 10.03 30.36 20.26
CA GLU A 694 10.37 30.08 21.65
C GLU A 694 9.56 28.86 22.14
N ALA A 695 10.21 27.93 22.84
CA ALA A 695 9.59 26.65 23.19
C ALA A 695 8.87 26.72 24.54
N GLY A 696 7.54 26.61 24.51
CA GLY A 696 6.66 26.75 25.68
C GLY A 696 5.89 28.07 25.72
N THR A 697 6.13 28.96 24.75
CA THR A 697 5.37 30.20 24.56
C THR A 697 3.98 29.89 24.01
N ALA A 698 2.95 30.32 24.73
CA ALA A 698 1.56 30.31 24.27
C ALA A 698 1.28 31.59 23.47
N TYR A 699 1.19 31.47 22.15
CA TYR A 699 0.95 32.61 21.27
C TYR A 699 -0.55 32.94 21.22
N ASN A 700 -0.92 34.20 21.47
CA ASN A 700 -2.27 34.70 21.18
C ASN A 700 -2.49 34.77 19.64
N GLU A 701 -3.73 35.01 19.21
CA GLU A 701 -4.09 35.07 17.77
C GLU A 701 -3.29 36.12 16.98
N ALA A 702 -3.02 37.29 17.57
CA ALA A 702 -2.30 38.37 16.88
C ALA A 702 -0.82 38.01 16.65
N ASP A 703 -0.17 37.39 17.64
CA ASP A 703 1.22 36.94 17.52
C ASP A 703 1.34 35.67 16.67
N ALA A 704 0.39 34.73 16.76
CA ALA A 704 0.28 33.60 15.84
C ALA A 704 0.15 34.07 14.38
N LYS A 705 -0.70 35.06 14.10
CA LYS A 705 -0.84 35.67 12.77
C LYS A 705 0.43 36.40 12.32
N ARG A 706 1.14 37.12 13.19
CA ARG A 706 2.45 37.72 12.85
C ARG A 706 3.47 36.67 12.38
N LEU A 707 3.49 35.49 13.00
CA LEU A 707 4.33 34.37 12.55
C LEU A 707 3.91 33.83 11.16
N LEU A 708 2.61 33.78 10.86
CA LEU A 708 2.10 33.43 9.53
C LEU A 708 2.50 34.46 8.46
N ALA A 709 2.55 35.75 8.81
CA ALA A 709 3.05 36.79 7.90
C ALA A 709 4.53 36.58 7.56
N CYS A 710 5.37 36.18 8.52
CA CYS A 710 6.76 35.77 8.26
C CYS A 710 6.86 34.52 7.37
N ALA A 711 5.85 33.63 7.40
CA ALA A 711 5.74 32.50 6.49
C ALA A 711 5.22 32.88 5.08
N GLY A 712 4.86 34.15 4.85
CA GLY A 712 4.34 34.64 3.56
C GLY A 712 2.82 34.50 3.40
N VAL A 713 2.07 34.30 4.49
CA VAL A 713 0.60 34.26 4.49
C VAL A 713 0.06 35.67 4.76
N PRO A 714 -0.74 36.27 3.85
CA PRO A 714 -1.32 37.60 4.10
C PRO A 714 -2.30 37.61 5.27
N LEU A 715 -2.29 38.73 5.99
CA LEU A 715 -3.23 39.04 7.06
C LEU A 715 -4.27 40.08 6.58
N PRO A 716 -5.47 40.11 7.15
CA PRO A 716 -6.42 41.20 6.89
C PRO A 716 -5.92 42.52 7.53
N ASP A 717 -6.50 43.66 7.11
CA ASP A 717 -6.34 44.95 7.84
C ASP A 717 -7.15 44.90 9.14
N GLU A 718 -6.65 44.12 10.10
CA GLU A 718 -7.21 43.97 11.43
C GLU A 718 -6.38 44.71 12.48
N ARG A 719 -7.01 45.13 13.57
CA ARG A 719 -6.35 45.90 14.64
C ARG A 719 -6.66 45.34 16.01
N LEU A 720 -5.59 45.15 16.78
CA LEU A 720 -5.66 44.95 18.23
C LEU A 720 -6.01 46.30 18.87
N VAL A 721 -7.11 46.33 19.62
CA VAL A 721 -7.64 47.50 20.33
C VAL A 721 -7.89 47.14 21.79
N ARG A 722 -7.79 48.12 22.70
CA ARG A 722 -8.01 47.92 24.14
C ARG A 722 -9.22 48.67 24.68
N THR A 723 -9.69 49.70 23.97
CA THR A 723 -10.91 50.45 24.32
C THR A 723 -12.03 50.27 23.29
N PRO A 724 -13.30 50.41 23.70
CA PRO A 724 -14.44 50.49 22.78
C PRO A 724 -14.30 51.61 21.72
N GLU A 725 -13.64 52.70 22.11
CA GLU A 725 -13.46 53.89 21.29
C GLU A 725 -12.42 53.66 20.18
N GLU A 726 -11.28 53.01 20.50
CA GLU A 726 -10.35 52.46 19.50
C GLU A 726 -11.03 51.45 18.56
N ALA A 727 -11.94 50.62 19.09
CA ALA A 727 -12.65 49.61 18.31
C ALA A 727 -13.58 50.26 17.25
N ALA A 728 -14.29 51.33 17.63
CA ALA A 728 -15.07 52.13 16.70
C ALA A 728 -14.20 52.80 15.63
N ASP A 729 -13.02 53.30 16.00
CA ASP A 729 -12.06 53.88 15.03
C ASP A 729 -11.44 52.85 14.09
N ALA A 730 -11.19 51.63 14.56
CA ALA A 730 -10.78 50.52 13.71
C ALA A 730 -11.87 50.19 12.69
N ALA A 731 -13.13 50.03 13.13
CA ALA A 731 -14.27 49.77 12.26
C ALA A 731 -14.51 50.90 11.24
N ARG A 732 -14.43 52.17 11.66
CA ARG A 732 -14.53 53.35 10.77
C ARG A 732 -13.52 53.28 9.63
N ARG A 733 -12.26 52.94 9.92
CA ARG A 733 -11.19 52.86 8.90
C ARG A 733 -11.27 51.59 8.04
N ILE A 734 -11.82 50.49 8.55
CA ILE A 734 -12.05 49.25 7.79
C ILE A 734 -13.21 49.40 6.78
N GLY A 735 -14.19 50.28 7.08
CA GLY A 735 -15.19 50.78 6.12
C GLY A 735 -16.20 49.74 5.59
N ARG A 736 -16.28 48.57 6.24
CA ARG A 736 -17.17 47.45 5.89
C ARG A 736 -17.54 46.67 7.17
N PRO A 737 -18.49 45.72 7.14
CA PRO A 737 -18.81 44.91 8.31
C PRO A 737 -17.59 44.18 8.89
N VAL A 738 -17.50 44.12 10.21
CA VAL A 738 -16.35 43.55 10.93
C VAL A 738 -16.75 42.39 11.85
N ALA A 739 -15.77 41.55 12.15
CA ALA A 739 -15.75 40.67 13.30
C ALA A 739 -14.99 41.34 14.47
N VAL A 740 -15.39 40.99 15.69
CA VAL A 740 -14.66 41.31 16.93
C VAL A 740 -14.35 40.01 17.64
N LYS A 741 -13.08 39.79 18.00
CA LYS A 741 -12.63 38.62 18.78
C LYS A 741 -11.88 39.05 20.02
N VAL A 742 -11.92 38.27 21.09
CA VAL A 742 -11.02 38.43 22.24
C VAL A 742 -9.60 37.95 21.89
N VAL A 743 -8.58 38.68 22.34
CA VAL A 743 -7.17 38.30 22.24
C VAL A 743 -6.66 37.95 23.63
N SER A 744 -6.24 36.69 23.77
CA SER A 744 -5.75 36.06 24.99
C SER A 744 -5.02 34.79 24.57
N ALA A 745 -3.93 34.43 25.27
CA ALA A 745 -3.28 33.13 25.11
C ALA A 745 -4.01 32.00 25.87
N ASP A 746 -4.77 32.36 26.91
CA ASP A 746 -5.47 31.41 27.79
C ASP A 746 -6.82 30.97 27.21
N ILE A 747 -7.51 31.87 26.48
CA ILE A 747 -8.84 31.63 25.92
C ILE A 747 -8.73 31.03 24.52
N ARG A 748 -8.60 29.69 24.46
CA ARG A 748 -8.57 28.93 23.20
C ARG A 748 -9.94 28.86 22.52
N HIS A 749 -10.97 28.40 23.23
CA HIS A 749 -12.34 28.28 22.69
C HIS A 749 -13.11 29.59 22.89
N LYS A 750 -12.80 30.59 22.05
CA LYS A 750 -13.30 31.97 22.17
C LYS A 750 -14.83 32.10 22.11
N SER A 751 -15.49 31.24 21.34
CA SER A 751 -16.95 31.21 21.22
C SER A 751 -17.65 30.89 22.53
N ASP A 752 -17.10 29.97 23.33
CA ASP A 752 -17.71 29.43 24.55
C ASP A 752 -17.84 30.49 25.66
N VAL A 753 -16.91 31.44 25.70
CA VAL A 753 -16.97 32.59 26.61
C VAL A 753 -17.77 33.77 26.05
N GLY A 754 -18.28 33.67 24.82
CA GLY A 754 -18.95 34.76 24.09
C GLY A 754 -17.98 35.81 23.53
N GLY A 755 -16.72 35.44 23.33
CA GLY A 755 -15.60 36.27 22.88
C GLY A 755 -15.38 36.31 21.37
N VAL A 756 -16.40 35.96 20.58
CA VAL A 756 -16.47 36.19 19.13
C VAL A 756 -17.82 36.84 18.81
N ALA A 757 -17.80 37.87 17.96
CA ALA A 757 -18.97 38.48 17.37
C ALA A 757 -18.69 38.78 15.89
N LEU A 758 -19.69 38.55 15.03
CA LEU A 758 -19.56 38.60 13.57
C LEU A 758 -20.56 39.60 12.97
N SER A 759 -20.32 40.01 11.72
CA SER A 759 -21.26 40.82 10.93
C SER A 759 -21.66 42.17 11.56
N LEU A 760 -20.77 42.78 12.35
CA LEU A 760 -21.02 44.07 12.99
C LEU A 760 -20.92 45.20 11.96
N ALA A 761 -22.06 45.83 11.64
CA ALA A 761 -22.21 46.73 10.50
C ALA A 761 -21.96 48.22 10.80
N SER A 762 -21.78 48.62 12.07
CA SER A 762 -21.50 50.02 12.44
C SER A 762 -20.45 50.14 13.56
N PRO A 763 -19.70 51.26 13.63
CA PRO A 763 -18.71 51.50 14.69
C PRO A 763 -19.29 51.47 16.11
N GLU A 764 -20.55 51.86 16.26
CA GLU A 764 -21.26 51.93 17.55
C GLU A 764 -21.59 50.52 18.06
N ALA A 765 -22.03 49.64 17.15
CA ALA A 765 -22.25 48.22 17.46
C ALA A 765 -20.94 47.50 17.80
N VAL A 766 -19.81 47.91 17.20
CA VAL A 766 -18.46 47.41 17.53
C VAL A 766 -18.02 47.86 18.92
N ALA A 767 -18.17 49.15 19.25
CA ALA A 767 -17.87 49.67 20.58
C ALA A 767 -18.71 48.97 21.66
N GLU A 768 -20.02 48.84 21.45
CA GLU A 768 -20.90 48.18 22.42
C GLU A 768 -20.58 46.69 22.57
N THR A 769 -20.21 46.01 21.48
CA THR A 769 -19.71 44.62 21.55
C THR A 769 -18.46 44.51 22.41
N VAL A 770 -17.51 45.43 22.28
CA VAL A 770 -16.28 45.45 23.10
C VAL A 770 -16.60 45.75 24.57
N ARG A 771 -17.49 46.70 24.88
CA ARG A 771 -17.96 46.95 26.27
C ARG A 771 -18.60 45.70 26.88
N ARG A 772 -19.44 45.01 26.11
CA ARG A 772 -20.12 43.78 26.52
C ARG A 772 -19.11 42.66 26.78
N MET A 773 -18.20 42.39 25.84
CA MET A 773 -17.16 41.36 26.00
C MET A 773 -16.23 41.63 27.19
N ALA A 774 -15.78 42.88 27.37
CA ALA A 774 -14.92 43.26 28.50
C ALA A 774 -15.60 43.07 29.87
N ARG A 775 -16.94 43.10 29.93
CA ARG A 775 -17.71 42.81 31.16
C ARG A 775 -18.05 41.33 31.32
N GLU A 776 -18.35 40.63 30.23
CA GLU A 776 -18.85 39.25 30.27
C GLU A 776 -17.77 38.16 30.28
N ILE A 777 -16.60 38.40 29.68
CA ILE A 777 -15.55 37.38 29.55
C ILE A 777 -14.82 37.10 30.88
N PRO A 778 -14.36 38.10 31.67
CA PRO A 778 -13.65 37.83 32.92
C PRO A 778 -14.37 36.91 33.93
N PRO A 779 -15.70 37.01 34.17
CA PRO A 779 -16.40 36.06 35.04
C PRO A 779 -16.65 34.68 34.41
N ARG A 780 -16.48 34.52 33.08
CA ARG A 780 -16.56 33.21 32.38
C ARG A 780 -15.19 32.52 32.24
N ALA A 781 -14.11 33.29 32.22
CA ALA A 781 -12.73 32.83 32.17
C ALA A 781 -11.90 33.42 33.32
N PRO A 782 -12.22 33.09 34.59
CA PRO A 782 -11.51 33.65 35.74
C PRO A 782 -10.04 33.24 35.73
N GLY A 783 -9.15 34.24 35.71
CA GLY A 783 -7.70 34.06 35.67
C GLY A 783 -7.06 34.21 34.28
N ALA A 784 -7.84 34.29 33.19
CA ALA A 784 -7.31 34.53 31.85
C ALA A 784 -6.81 35.99 31.67
N HIS A 785 -5.64 36.17 31.07
CA HIS A 785 -5.16 37.48 30.64
C HIS A 785 -5.79 37.88 29.30
N ILE A 786 -6.30 39.11 29.20
CA ILE A 786 -6.89 39.64 27.97
C ILE A 786 -5.99 40.76 27.45
N ASP A 787 -5.29 40.49 26.34
CA ASP A 787 -4.37 41.42 25.68
C ASP A 787 -5.12 42.61 25.04
N GLY A 788 -6.37 42.38 24.66
CA GLY A 788 -7.29 43.30 24.01
C GLY A 788 -8.34 42.57 23.16
N PHE A 789 -8.85 43.25 22.14
CA PHE A 789 -9.79 42.73 21.15
C PHE A 789 -9.24 42.94 19.74
N LEU A 790 -9.52 42.00 18.84
CA LEU A 790 -9.13 42.06 17.44
C LEU A 790 -10.34 42.47 16.60
N VAL A 791 -10.27 43.62 15.94
CA VAL A 791 -11.29 44.09 14.99
C VAL A 791 -10.81 43.77 13.58
N SER A 792 -11.49 42.84 12.89
CA SER A 792 -11.08 42.31 11.58
C SER A 792 -12.20 42.46 10.54
N PRO A 793 -11.92 42.77 9.26
CA PRO A 793 -12.92 42.82 8.20
C PRO A 793 -13.59 41.44 7.98
N MET A 794 -14.92 41.45 7.79
CA MET A 794 -15.63 40.27 7.27
C MET A 794 -15.31 40.11 5.77
N LEU A 795 -14.82 38.93 5.38
CA LEU A 795 -14.69 38.52 3.97
C LEU A 795 -15.84 37.57 3.62
N GLN A 796 -16.41 37.69 2.42
CA GLN A 796 -17.60 36.90 2.01
C GLN A 796 -17.41 36.14 0.68
N ASP A 797 -16.45 36.54 -0.15
CA ASP A 797 -16.32 36.06 -1.54
C ASP A 797 -15.29 34.93 -1.74
N GLY A 798 -14.76 34.37 -0.66
CA GLY A 798 -13.74 33.33 -0.69
C GLY A 798 -14.24 31.90 -0.44
N VAL A 799 -13.35 30.93 -0.65
CA VAL A 799 -13.49 29.54 -0.20
C VAL A 799 -12.71 29.38 1.10
N GLU A 800 -13.40 29.04 2.18
CA GLU A 800 -12.74 28.69 3.45
C GLU A 800 -11.99 27.36 3.29
N CYS A 801 -10.77 27.32 3.84
CA CYS A 801 -9.90 26.15 3.92
C CYS A 801 -9.35 26.01 5.34
N ILE A 802 -8.87 24.81 5.69
CA ILE A 802 -8.06 24.57 6.89
C ILE A 802 -6.64 24.20 6.48
N VAL A 803 -5.65 24.83 7.09
CA VAL A 803 -4.24 24.41 7.02
C VAL A 803 -3.76 24.11 8.43
N GLY A 804 -3.40 22.86 8.67
CA GLY A 804 -2.89 22.39 9.94
C GLY A 804 -1.45 21.89 9.85
N VAL A 805 -0.79 21.85 11.01
CA VAL A 805 0.48 21.20 11.25
C VAL A 805 0.38 20.51 12.60
N HIS A 806 0.80 19.25 12.66
CA HIS A 806 1.01 18.54 13.93
C HIS A 806 2.41 17.93 13.95
N ALA A 807 3.02 17.85 15.13
CA ALA A 807 4.24 17.08 15.34
C ALA A 807 3.89 15.59 15.57
N ASP A 808 3.92 14.79 14.50
CA ASP A 808 3.89 13.33 14.65
C ASP A 808 5.21 12.87 15.33
N PRO A 809 5.18 12.00 16.35
CA PRO A 809 6.41 11.67 17.10
C PRO A 809 7.47 10.91 16.30
N LEU A 810 7.08 10.27 15.19
CA LEU A 810 7.93 9.50 14.30
C LEU A 810 8.31 10.31 13.05
N PHE A 811 7.33 10.93 12.39
CA PHE A 811 7.50 11.67 11.15
C PHE A 811 7.84 13.16 11.34
N GLY A 812 7.76 13.70 12.56
CA GLY A 812 7.99 15.12 12.85
C GLY A 812 6.83 15.99 12.34
N PRO A 813 7.08 17.25 11.93
CA PRO A 813 6.02 18.12 11.44
C PRO A 813 5.36 17.59 10.15
N VAL A 814 4.06 17.32 10.23
CA VAL A 814 3.21 16.86 9.13
C VAL A 814 2.19 17.94 8.81
N MET A 815 2.11 18.30 7.54
CA MET A 815 1.10 19.22 7.00
C MET A 815 -0.23 18.49 6.86
N MET A 816 -1.31 19.18 7.23
CA MET A 816 -2.69 18.84 6.95
C MET A 816 -3.31 19.95 6.10
N PHE A 817 -4.08 19.57 5.08
CA PHE A 817 -4.91 20.50 4.31
C PHE A 817 -6.30 19.93 4.11
N GLY A 818 -7.31 20.78 4.20
CA GLY A 818 -8.69 20.47 3.85
C GLY A 818 -9.46 21.73 3.44
N LEU A 819 -10.70 21.56 3.00
CA LEU A 819 -11.65 22.67 2.97
C LEU A 819 -12.03 23.11 4.39
N GLY A 820 -12.63 24.29 4.54
CA GLY A 820 -13.01 24.91 5.80
C GLY A 820 -14.52 24.96 6.03
N GLY A 821 -14.92 25.43 7.22
CA GLY A 821 -16.31 25.64 7.60
C GLY A 821 -17.01 24.42 8.24
N VAL A 822 -18.28 24.62 8.63
CA VAL A 822 -19.04 23.73 9.55
C VAL A 822 -19.18 22.27 9.07
N LEU A 823 -19.05 22.00 7.76
CA LEU A 823 -19.18 20.64 7.22
C LEU A 823 -17.92 19.78 7.37
N VAL A 824 -16.77 20.37 7.71
CA VAL A 824 -15.47 19.69 7.69
C VAL A 824 -15.34 18.64 8.79
N GLU A 825 -15.80 18.96 10.00
CA GLU A 825 -15.87 18.04 11.14
C GLU A 825 -16.68 16.77 10.84
N VAL A 826 -17.65 16.87 9.93
CA VAL A 826 -18.57 15.79 9.54
C VAL A 826 -18.08 14.99 8.33
N VAL A 827 -17.37 15.63 7.39
CA VAL A 827 -16.99 15.02 6.11
C VAL A 827 -15.54 14.49 6.11
N GLN A 828 -14.66 15.02 6.97
CA GLN A 828 -13.27 14.59 7.14
C GLN A 828 -12.45 14.52 5.83
N ASP A 829 -12.73 15.42 4.89
CA ASP A 829 -12.03 15.49 3.59
C ASP A 829 -10.73 16.29 3.72
N VAL A 830 -9.74 15.65 4.34
CA VAL A 830 -8.38 16.17 4.55
C VAL A 830 -7.34 15.33 3.81
N ALA A 831 -6.19 15.94 3.55
CA ALA A 831 -5.01 15.29 3.00
C ALA A 831 -3.75 15.68 3.80
N PHE A 832 -2.76 14.78 3.81
CA PHE A 832 -1.51 14.97 4.55
C PHE A 832 -0.26 14.90 3.65
N ALA A 833 0.83 15.54 4.09
CA ALA A 833 2.18 15.42 3.52
C ALA A 833 3.27 15.83 4.54
N LEU A 834 4.51 15.38 4.37
CA LEU A 834 5.61 15.76 5.28
C LEU A 834 6.08 17.20 5.01
N ALA A 835 6.35 17.96 6.07
CA ALA A 835 7.05 19.24 5.95
C ALA A 835 8.58 19.05 5.82
N PRO A 836 9.32 19.96 5.17
CA PRO A 836 8.82 21.11 4.40
C PRO A 836 8.39 20.70 2.98
N LEU A 837 7.49 21.49 2.39
CA LEU A 837 6.98 21.39 1.02
C LEU A 837 7.46 22.57 0.17
N ASP A 838 7.66 22.31 -1.12
CA ASP A 838 7.68 23.33 -2.17
C ASP A 838 6.25 23.62 -2.69
N GLU A 839 6.10 24.57 -3.61
CA GLU A 839 4.80 24.90 -4.20
C GLU A 839 4.21 23.73 -5.01
N ALA A 840 5.05 22.86 -5.59
CA ALA A 840 4.60 21.68 -6.34
C ALA A 840 3.98 20.62 -5.42
N GLY A 841 4.62 20.33 -4.28
CA GLY A 841 4.09 19.46 -3.24
C GLY A 841 2.84 20.02 -2.58
N ALA A 842 2.77 21.35 -2.36
CA ALA A 842 1.56 22.01 -1.90
C ALA A 842 0.40 21.90 -2.92
N LEU A 843 0.66 22.07 -4.23
CA LEU A 843 -0.34 21.87 -5.29
C LEU A 843 -0.82 20.41 -5.39
N ASP A 844 0.06 19.42 -5.19
CA ASP A 844 -0.33 18.01 -5.14
C ASP A 844 -1.18 17.72 -3.88
N LEU A 845 -0.81 18.28 -2.72
CA LEU A 845 -1.57 18.19 -1.47
C LEU A 845 -3.00 18.75 -1.63
N ILE A 846 -3.16 19.93 -2.25
CA ILE A 846 -4.47 20.55 -2.50
C ILE A 846 -5.36 19.67 -3.39
N ARG A 847 -4.79 19.01 -4.39
CA ARG A 847 -5.53 18.15 -5.36
C ARG A 847 -6.02 16.83 -4.76
N ARG A 848 -5.46 16.36 -3.64
CA ARG A 848 -5.85 15.10 -2.98
C ARG A 848 -7.21 15.19 -2.28
N VAL A 849 -7.61 16.39 -1.85
CA VAL A 849 -8.92 16.66 -1.22
C VAL A 849 -10.04 16.46 -2.25
N LYS A 850 -11.06 15.65 -1.94
CA LYS A 850 -12.13 15.29 -2.89
C LYS A 850 -12.93 16.53 -3.32
N GLY A 851 -13.11 17.47 -2.39
CA GLY A 851 -13.75 18.75 -2.57
C GLY A 851 -12.95 19.80 -3.36
N HIS A 852 -11.72 19.53 -3.84
CA HIS A 852 -10.87 20.53 -4.53
C HIS A 852 -11.58 21.22 -5.72
N ARG A 853 -12.61 20.60 -6.31
CA ARG A 853 -13.46 21.19 -7.36
C ARG A 853 -14.19 22.47 -6.93
N LEU A 854 -14.32 22.73 -5.63
CA LEU A 854 -14.83 23.99 -5.10
C LEU A 854 -13.83 25.15 -5.24
N LEU A 855 -12.52 24.86 -5.31
CA LEU A 855 -11.47 25.84 -5.60
C LEU A 855 -11.34 26.13 -7.11
N THR A 856 -11.71 25.17 -7.98
CA THR A 856 -11.64 25.32 -9.44
C THR A 856 -12.90 25.95 -10.07
N GLY A 857 -13.72 26.63 -9.27
CA GLY A 857 -15.01 27.19 -9.69
C GLY A 857 -16.15 26.17 -9.68
N PHE A 858 -17.26 26.50 -9.01
CA PHE A 858 -18.43 25.63 -8.86
C PHE A 858 -19.73 26.43 -8.81
N ARG A 859 -20.77 25.96 -9.54
CA ARG A 859 -22.11 26.58 -9.62
C ARG A 859 -22.09 28.10 -9.85
N GLY A 860 -21.21 28.58 -10.73
CA GLY A 860 -21.10 30.00 -11.08
C GLY A 860 -20.25 30.86 -10.15
N ARG A 861 -19.68 30.30 -9.07
CA ARG A 861 -18.57 30.96 -8.35
C ARG A 861 -17.30 30.97 -9.23
N PRO A 862 -16.49 32.04 -9.18
CA PRO A 862 -15.20 32.06 -9.88
C PRO A 862 -14.22 31.02 -9.32
N PRO A 863 -13.15 30.67 -10.05
CA PRO A 863 -12.00 29.97 -9.49
C PRO A 863 -11.36 30.78 -8.35
N ALA A 864 -10.80 30.07 -7.37
CA ALA A 864 -10.06 30.63 -6.25
C ALA A 864 -8.55 30.65 -6.54
N ASP A 865 -7.78 31.49 -5.84
CA ASP A 865 -6.32 31.62 -6.00
C ASP A 865 -5.54 30.42 -5.41
N VAL A 866 -5.67 29.28 -6.08
CA VAL A 866 -4.93 28.04 -5.78
C VAL A 866 -3.40 28.25 -5.81
N PRO A 867 -2.80 29.06 -6.70
CA PRO A 867 -1.38 29.40 -6.61
C PRO A 867 -0.98 30.10 -5.31
N ALA A 868 -1.77 31.06 -4.81
CA ALA A 868 -1.51 31.73 -3.54
C ALA A 868 -1.71 30.79 -2.34
N LEU A 869 -2.72 29.91 -2.38
CA LEU A 869 -2.92 28.85 -1.39
C LEU A 869 -1.70 27.91 -1.33
N ALA A 870 -1.15 27.52 -2.48
CA ALA A 870 0.04 26.68 -2.54
C ALA A 870 1.28 27.39 -1.94
N ARG A 871 1.47 28.69 -2.23
CA ARG A 871 2.53 29.50 -1.61
C ARG A 871 2.38 29.58 -0.09
N ALA A 872 1.18 29.82 0.41
CA ALA A 872 0.89 29.89 1.85
C ALA A 872 1.17 28.54 2.55
N ILE A 873 0.69 27.42 1.99
CA ILE A 873 0.94 26.07 2.53
C ILE A 873 2.45 25.75 2.53
N ALA A 874 3.14 26.03 1.42
CA ALA A 874 4.60 25.84 1.35
C ALA A 874 5.33 26.71 2.38
N GLY A 875 4.92 27.97 2.56
CA GLY A 875 5.42 28.88 3.59
C GLY A 875 5.26 28.34 5.01
N ILE A 876 4.03 27.99 5.41
CA ILE A 876 3.71 27.39 6.72
C ILE A 876 4.54 26.11 6.94
N SER A 877 4.72 25.28 5.91
CA SER A 877 5.52 24.05 6.01
C SER A 877 7.01 24.31 6.25
N ARG A 878 7.58 25.41 5.74
CA ARG A 878 8.96 25.81 6.03
C ARG A 878 9.10 26.32 7.46
N LEU A 879 8.14 27.12 7.94
CA LEU A 879 8.09 27.57 9.34
C LEU A 879 7.98 26.38 10.31
N ALA A 880 7.14 25.40 9.98
CA ALA A 880 6.99 24.17 10.74
C ALA A 880 8.28 23.33 10.78
N ALA A 881 8.88 23.07 9.61
CA ALA A 881 10.10 22.28 9.51
C ALA A 881 11.32 22.94 10.18
N ARG A 882 11.41 24.28 10.17
CA ARG A 882 12.42 25.05 10.92
C ARG A 882 12.34 24.83 12.43
N ASN A 883 11.15 24.52 12.94
CA ASN A 883 10.82 24.48 14.36
C ASN A 883 10.37 23.08 14.82
N ALA A 884 10.87 22.01 14.19
CA ALA A 884 10.46 20.64 14.49
C ALA A 884 10.68 20.21 15.97
N ASP A 885 11.65 20.82 16.65
CA ASP A 885 11.97 20.64 18.07
C ASP A 885 11.08 21.47 19.03
N ARG A 886 10.26 22.39 18.50
CA ARG A 886 9.55 23.44 19.26
C ARG A 886 8.06 23.56 18.98
N LEU A 887 7.65 23.29 17.75
CA LEU A 887 6.26 23.40 17.32
C LEU A 887 5.54 22.08 17.60
N LEU A 888 4.50 22.12 18.42
CA LEU A 888 3.65 20.96 18.69
C LEU A 888 2.46 20.93 17.72
N ALA A 889 1.83 22.10 17.50
CA ALA A 889 0.77 22.28 16.53
C ALA A 889 0.71 23.72 16.00
N LEU A 890 0.27 23.87 14.75
CA LEU A 890 -0.14 25.15 14.15
C LEU A 890 -1.44 24.90 13.37
N GLU A 891 -2.44 25.75 13.53
CA GLU A 891 -3.67 25.70 12.76
C GLU A 891 -4.06 27.08 12.23
N VAL A 892 -4.48 27.12 10.97
CA VAL A 892 -5.05 28.30 10.29
C VAL A 892 -6.45 27.92 9.82
N ASN A 893 -7.46 28.38 10.55
CA ASN A 893 -8.84 27.88 10.42
C ASN A 893 -9.87 28.99 10.76
N PRO A 894 -10.52 29.64 9.77
CA PRO A 894 -10.35 29.44 8.34
C PRO A 894 -9.15 30.21 7.75
N LEU A 895 -8.45 29.58 6.80
CA LEU A 895 -7.69 30.26 5.76
C LEU A 895 -8.65 30.56 4.60
N CYS A 896 -8.92 31.83 4.33
CA CYS A 896 -9.84 32.24 3.26
C CYS A 896 -9.08 32.36 1.93
N VAL A 897 -9.51 31.60 0.91
CA VAL A 897 -8.94 31.65 -0.45
C VAL A 897 -9.83 32.52 -1.31
N LEU A 898 -9.33 33.68 -1.73
CA LEU A 898 -10.09 34.65 -2.52
C LEU A 898 -10.15 34.24 -4.01
N PRO A 899 -10.96 34.91 -4.85
CA PRO A 899 -10.97 34.66 -6.30
C PRO A 899 -9.58 34.78 -6.93
N GLU A 900 -9.37 34.09 -8.06
CA GLU A 900 -8.09 34.02 -8.76
C GLU A 900 -7.42 35.40 -8.95
N GLY A 901 -6.16 35.51 -8.50
CA GLY A 901 -5.37 36.75 -8.52
C GLY A 901 -5.52 37.64 -7.28
N GLN A 902 -6.44 37.32 -6.35
CA GLN A 902 -6.66 38.09 -5.12
C GLN A 902 -5.99 37.49 -3.87
N GLY A 903 -5.33 36.33 -3.99
CA GLY A 903 -4.55 35.74 -2.91
C GLY A 903 -5.35 34.95 -1.85
N VAL A 904 -4.77 34.84 -0.65
CA VAL A 904 -5.36 34.17 0.51
C VAL A 904 -5.19 35.02 1.77
N VAL A 905 -6.07 34.85 2.77
CA VAL A 905 -6.06 35.62 4.01
C VAL A 905 -6.31 34.70 5.22
N ALA A 906 -5.42 34.73 6.21
CA ALA A 906 -5.60 33.98 7.46
C ALA A 906 -6.61 34.70 8.37
N LEU A 907 -7.81 34.13 8.56
CA LEU A 907 -8.87 34.75 9.36
C LEU A 907 -8.76 34.39 10.86
N ASP A 908 -8.22 33.23 11.20
CA ASP A 908 -7.82 32.84 12.57
C ASP A 908 -6.50 32.04 12.54
N ALA A 909 -5.80 31.99 13.68
CA ALA A 909 -4.56 31.26 13.84
C ALA A 909 -4.31 30.81 15.28
N VAL A 910 -3.91 29.55 15.45
CA VAL A 910 -3.48 28.98 16.74
C VAL A 910 -2.09 28.38 16.57
N VAL A 911 -1.14 28.74 17.45
CA VAL A 911 0.22 28.19 17.47
C VAL A 911 0.53 27.68 18.89
N GLN A 912 0.93 26.41 18.99
CA GLN A 912 1.27 25.75 20.25
C GLN A 912 2.72 25.26 20.21
N THR A 913 3.51 25.69 21.19
CA THR A 913 4.93 25.31 21.29
C THR A 913 5.25 24.59 22.59
N GLY A 914 6.37 23.87 22.59
CA GLY A 914 6.90 23.10 23.71
C GLY A 914 8.09 22.26 23.23
N ARG A 915 8.80 21.59 24.13
CA ARG A 915 9.94 20.74 23.74
C ARG A 915 9.44 19.43 23.13
N THR A 916 9.45 19.33 21.81
CA THR A 916 9.07 18.10 21.10
C THR A 916 10.10 17.02 21.41
N ARG A 917 9.69 15.92 22.06
CA ARG A 917 10.50 14.68 22.10
C ARG A 917 10.41 13.97 20.74
N LEU A 918 11.02 14.57 19.71
CA LEU A 918 11.35 13.85 18.49
C LEU A 918 12.17 12.62 18.87
N ALA A 919 11.86 11.46 18.28
CA ALA A 919 12.71 10.29 18.40
C ALA A 919 14.09 10.60 17.80
N GLN A 920 15.05 10.96 18.66
CA GLN A 920 16.41 11.28 18.22
C GLN A 920 17.00 10.05 17.50
N PRO A 921 17.63 10.18 16.33
CA PRO A 921 18.60 9.18 15.91
C PRO A 921 19.65 9.10 17.02
N SER A 922 20.09 7.89 17.39
CA SER A 922 20.99 7.69 18.53
C SER A 922 22.44 8.09 18.24
N HIS A 923 22.63 9.38 17.91
CA HIS A 923 23.88 10.10 17.94
C HIS A 923 23.93 10.86 19.28
N HIS A 924 24.42 10.19 20.31
CA HIS A 924 25.06 10.93 21.41
C HIS A 924 26.46 11.33 20.94
N ASN A 925 26.87 12.54 21.31
CA ASN A 925 28.07 13.17 20.76
C ASN A 925 29.33 12.36 21.07
N HIS A 926 30.27 12.35 20.13
CA HIS A 926 31.68 12.32 20.53
C HIS A 926 31.99 13.64 21.24
N HIS A 927 32.07 13.59 22.56
CA HIS A 927 32.89 14.50 23.34
C HIS A 927 33.86 13.64 24.15
N ASP A 928 35.14 13.96 23.96
CA ASP A 928 36.35 13.47 24.62
C ASP A 928 36.58 11.93 24.56
#